data_AF-A0A3P6FEW9-F1
#
_entry.id   AF-A0A3P6FEW9-F1
#
_cell.length_a   1.000
_cell.length_b   1.000
_cell.length_c   1.000
_cell.angle_alpha   90.00
_cell.angle_beta   90.00
_cell.angle_gamma   90.00
#
_symmetry.space_group_name_H-M   'P 1'
#
loop_
_entity.id
_entity.type
_entity.pdbx_description
1 polymer ?
#
loop_
_entity_poly.entity_id
_entity_poly.type
_entity_poly.pdbx_seq_one_letter_code
_entity_poly.pdbx_strand_id
1 'polypeptide(L)'
;MSWDDGKHAKVNKVQITYDDVIYSIQVTYAGTALQSQRRGSVGPKTAEFTLGPDEYITALTAYGKTLSTQDVITSLTFKTNKGTYGPYGNKTGYQISAPEGTGKQIAGFLGTSGNVLNSIDVHYAPIPTGTGTGGTGTGGTGTGTGGTGTGTGTGGTGTGGTGTGGTGTGGTGTGGTGTSTGGTGTGGSGTGSGVEKLDAQGGTGGTAWDDGSDHDGVTKITVRTGGAGVQYVRFGYVKAGQPKQGALGGVQGSRGSTKEILINHPDEHLISVEGWYDSSNIIIGIQFKTNQKTSDYMGYDFDGSGTKFTLQVQGKKIIGFHGFASDHLNSIGAYFVPVSTSTDPSTVPPKKLEAKGGASGAVWDDGAHDNVKKVSVGQGTDGIAAVKFEYRNGSSVVIGAERGTPTLLGYEEFELASDEYITIVEGYYDKILGSDGLTSLTFHTNKGTYGPYGLEGSTHFEFKEDGHKITGFHGRAGDTLTAIGVYLAPVGTIPLTPATQTKKLEAKGGDGGTTWDDGAFDGIRKVSVGQTYDGIGAVKFVYNKGSSEIIGDEHGKSTLLGFEEFELNYPSEYITEVHGTYDKISASNSAIVNMLTFKTNKPATYGPFGLNAGTPFDLKEEGHKIVGFHGSSGDLLHKFGVHVLPIN
;
A
#
# COMPACT_ATOMS: atom_id res chain seq x y z
N MET A 1 -30.59 -4.75 14.09
CA MET A 1 -30.92 -4.45 12.67
C MET A 1 -29.75 -3.71 12.05
N SER A 2 -29.26 -4.16 10.90
CA SER A 2 -28.30 -3.40 10.10
C SER A 2 -29.00 -2.27 9.37
N TRP A 3 -28.28 -1.19 9.13
CA TRP A 3 -28.78 -0.01 8.43
C TRP A 3 -27.64 0.67 7.68
N ASP A 4 -27.98 1.30 6.57
CA ASP A 4 -27.07 2.10 5.76
C ASP A 4 -27.86 3.29 5.23
N ASP A 5 -27.45 4.51 5.57
CA ASP A 5 -28.06 5.72 5.04
C ASP A 5 -27.59 6.01 3.59
N GLY A 6 -26.55 5.33 3.12
CA GLY A 6 -25.92 5.54 1.82
C GLY A 6 -25.01 6.77 1.79
N LYS A 7 -24.48 7.05 0.60
CA LYS A 7 -23.58 8.18 0.36
C LYS A 7 -24.37 9.43 -0.05
N HIS A 8 -24.20 10.53 0.69
CA HIS A 8 -24.82 11.82 0.38
C HIS A 8 -23.79 12.88 -0.01
N ALA A 9 -24.28 14.05 -0.41
CA ALA A 9 -23.42 15.19 -0.73
C ALA A 9 -22.74 15.80 0.51
N LYS A 10 -23.42 15.81 1.65
CA LYS A 10 -22.94 16.43 2.90
C LYS A 10 -23.84 16.07 4.09
N VAL A 11 -23.27 15.96 5.30
CA VAL A 11 -24.04 15.94 6.56
C VAL A 11 -24.39 17.37 6.99
N ASN A 12 -25.66 17.63 7.28
CA ASN A 12 -26.13 18.94 7.75
C ASN A 12 -26.35 18.96 9.27
N LYS A 13 -26.97 17.91 9.82
CA LYS A 13 -27.32 17.84 11.25
C LYS A 13 -27.13 16.43 11.77
N VAL A 14 -26.62 16.31 12.99
CA VAL A 14 -26.53 15.04 13.73
C VAL A 14 -27.24 15.21 15.06
N GLN A 15 -28.09 14.24 15.41
CA GLN A 15 -28.77 14.14 16.70
C GLN A 15 -28.41 12.81 17.34
N ILE A 16 -28.06 12.85 18.63
CA ILE A 16 -27.55 11.69 19.38
C ILE A 16 -28.30 11.62 20.70
N THR A 17 -28.74 10.43 21.08
CA THR A 17 -29.21 10.18 22.46
C THR A 17 -28.26 9.23 23.17
N TYR A 18 -27.87 9.55 24.39
CA TYR A 18 -26.79 8.86 25.09
C TYR A 18 -26.97 8.87 26.63
N ASP A 19 -26.15 8.07 27.30
CA ASP A 19 -25.78 8.20 28.71
C ASP A 19 -24.36 7.64 28.93
N ASP A 20 -24.19 6.52 29.64
CA ASP A 20 -22.94 5.74 29.63
C ASP A 20 -22.68 5.03 28.29
N VAL A 21 -23.73 4.87 27.48
CA VAL A 21 -23.70 4.32 26.12
C VAL A 21 -24.46 5.19 25.13
N ILE A 22 -24.22 5.00 23.84
CA ILE A 22 -24.96 5.64 22.76
C ILE A 22 -26.23 4.82 22.48
N TYR A 23 -27.37 5.43 22.76
CA TYR A 23 -28.68 4.81 22.52
C TYR A 23 -29.14 4.94 21.07
N SER A 24 -28.94 6.12 20.45
CA SER A 24 -29.25 6.30 19.04
C SER A 24 -28.50 7.43 18.37
N ILE A 25 -28.45 7.35 17.04
CA ILE A 25 -28.02 8.42 16.13
C ILE A 25 -29.09 8.67 15.06
N GLN A 26 -29.27 9.92 14.69
CA GLN A 26 -30.13 10.35 13.59
C GLN A 26 -29.44 11.47 12.82
N VAL A 27 -29.44 11.40 11.49
CA VAL A 27 -28.65 12.29 10.63
C VAL A 27 -29.52 12.93 9.56
N THR A 28 -29.29 14.21 9.29
CA THR A 28 -29.90 14.93 8.16
C THR A 28 -28.82 15.29 7.16
N TYR A 29 -29.06 14.99 5.88
CA TYR A 29 -28.11 15.21 4.80
C TYR A 29 -28.54 16.38 3.91
N ALA A 30 -27.59 16.95 3.15
CA ALA A 30 -27.88 18.00 2.17
C ALA A 30 -28.62 17.45 0.94
N GLY A 31 -29.62 18.20 0.46
CA GLY A 31 -30.39 17.84 -0.74
C GLY A 31 -31.56 16.89 -0.51
N THR A 32 -31.75 16.38 0.71
CA THR A 32 -32.88 15.52 1.07
C THR A 32 -33.80 16.24 2.06
N ALA A 33 -35.10 16.33 1.74
CA ALA A 33 -36.13 16.80 2.68
C ALA A 33 -36.51 15.73 3.74
N LEU A 34 -35.89 14.56 3.66
CA LEU A 34 -36.13 13.41 4.53
C LEU A 34 -35.04 13.33 5.59
N GLN A 35 -35.41 13.47 6.87
CA GLN A 35 -34.54 13.05 7.98
C GLN A 35 -34.27 11.55 7.86
N SER A 36 -33.02 11.11 8.08
CA SER A 36 -32.78 9.68 8.21
C SER A 36 -33.55 9.16 9.43
N GLN A 37 -33.98 7.90 9.35
CA GLN A 37 -34.65 7.26 10.47
C GLN A 37 -33.67 7.12 11.64
N ARG A 38 -34.14 7.37 12.87
CA ARG A 38 -33.35 7.16 14.09
C ARG A 38 -32.87 5.71 14.19
N ARG A 39 -31.58 5.52 14.46
CA ARG A 39 -30.92 4.21 14.57
C ARG A 39 -30.66 3.89 16.04
N GLY A 40 -31.53 3.07 16.63
CA GLY A 40 -31.55 2.76 18.06
C GLY A 40 -32.73 3.39 18.80
N SER A 41 -32.74 3.30 20.13
CA SER A 41 -33.83 3.82 20.97
C SER A 41 -33.52 5.21 21.56
N VAL A 42 -34.51 5.84 22.19
CA VAL A 42 -34.32 7.15 22.83
C VAL A 42 -33.66 6.96 24.20
N GLY A 43 -32.43 7.47 24.33
CA GLY A 43 -31.70 7.53 25.60
C GLY A 43 -32.08 8.74 26.46
N PRO A 44 -31.59 8.81 27.71
CA PRO A 44 -32.01 9.82 28.69
C PRO A 44 -31.41 11.21 28.45
N LYS A 45 -30.24 11.31 27.80
CA LYS A 45 -29.63 12.60 27.37
C LYS A 45 -29.71 12.72 25.87
N THR A 46 -29.84 13.96 25.37
CA THR A 46 -29.86 14.27 23.94
C THR A 46 -28.86 15.38 23.64
N ALA A 47 -28.10 15.23 22.57
CA ALA A 47 -27.27 16.27 21.99
C ALA A 47 -27.56 16.41 20.50
N GLU A 48 -27.43 17.62 19.98
CA GLU A 48 -27.50 17.88 18.55
C GLU A 48 -26.53 18.97 18.13
N PHE A 49 -26.05 18.87 16.88
CA PHE A 49 -25.26 19.92 16.25
C PHE A 49 -25.60 20.03 14.76
N THR A 50 -25.46 21.24 14.23
CA THR A 50 -25.71 21.57 12.83
C THR A 50 -24.45 22.17 12.23
N LEU A 51 -24.07 21.67 11.06
CA LEU A 51 -22.86 22.09 10.36
C LEU A 51 -23.16 23.27 9.44
N GLY A 52 -22.36 24.33 9.54
CA GLY A 52 -22.45 25.48 8.64
C GLY A 52 -22.16 25.10 7.18
N PRO A 53 -22.49 25.94 6.18
CA PRO A 53 -22.33 25.64 4.74
C PRO A 53 -20.92 25.17 4.33
N ASP A 54 -19.90 25.68 5.00
CA ASP A 54 -18.47 25.39 4.81
C ASP A 54 -17.88 24.49 5.90
N GLU A 55 -18.70 23.99 6.83
CA GLU A 55 -18.29 23.01 7.84
C GLU A 55 -18.68 21.59 7.42
N TYR A 56 -17.77 20.64 7.56
CA TYR A 56 -17.98 19.23 7.22
C TYR A 56 -17.17 18.33 8.16
N ILE A 57 -17.66 17.11 8.36
CA ILE A 57 -17.03 16.13 9.26
C ILE A 57 -15.80 15.53 8.58
N THR A 58 -14.65 15.60 9.24
CA THR A 58 -13.35 15.11 8.75
C THR A 58 -12.97 13.78 9.39
N ALA A 59 -13.41 13.51 10.62
CA ALA A 59 -13.18 12.24 11.28
C ALA A 59 -14.28 11.89 12.28
N LEU A 60 -14.46 10.60 12.52
CA LEU A 60 -15.28 10.04 13.59
C LEU A 60 -14.39 9.24 14.53
N THR A 61 -14.52 9.45 15.84
CA THR A 61 -13.96 8.57 16.86
C THR A 61 -15.10 8.02 17.70
N ALA A 62 -15.22 6.70 17.73
CA ALA A 62 -16.16 5.99 18.58
C ALA A 62 -15.42 5.13 19.60
N TYR A 63 -16.02 4.89 20.76
CA TYR A 63 -15.59 3.83 21.67
C TYR A 63 -16.70 2.79 21.72
N GLY A 64 -16.35 1.51 21.76
CA GLY A 64 -17.27 0.41 21.88
C GLY A 64 -16.84 -0.56 22.97
N LYS A 65 -17.79 -1.32 23.50
CA LYS A 65 -17.54 -2.37 24.49
C LYS A 65 -18.40 -3.58 24.15
N THR A 66 -17.80 -4.76 24.18
CA THR A 66 -18.55 -6.01 24.11
C THR A 66 -19.12 -6.33 25.49
N LEU A 67 -20.44 -6.29 25.61
CA LEU A 67 -21.14 -6.84 26.76
C LEU A 67 -21.45 -8.32 26.50
N SER A 68 -21.84 -9.07 27.53
CA SER A 68 -22.03 -10.53 27.47
C SER A 68 -22.92 -11.06 26.34
N THR A 69 -23.75 -10.20 25.73
CA THR A 69 -24.70 -10.57 24.66
C THR A 69 -24.71 -9.62 23.46
N GLN A 70 -24.00 -8.48 23.50
CA GLN A 70 -24.01 -7.50 22.40
C GLN A 70 -22.86 -6.50 22.50
N ASP A 71 -22.36 -6.07 21.35
CA ASP A 71 -21.48 -4.90 21.25
C ASP A 71 -22.28 -3.61 21.42
N VAL A 72 -21.74 -2.64 22.16
CA VAL A 72 -22.38 -1.34 22.35
C VAL A 72 -21.39 -0.22 22.10
N ILE A 73 -21.80 0.82 21.40
CA ILE A 73 -21.01 2.05 21.29
C ILE A 73 -21.19 2.84 22.59
N THR A 74 -20.09 3.12 23.28
CA THR A 74 -20.05 3.79 24.58
C THR A 74 -19.83 5.29 24.44
N SER A 75 -19.12 5.74 23.40
CA SER A 75 -18.89 7.16 23.14
C SER A 75 -18.76 7.49 21.65
N LEU A 76 -19.15 8.71 21.25
CA LEU A 76 -18.92 9.27 19.91
C LEU A 76 -18.34 10.68 19.96
N THR A 77 -17.33 10.94 19.13
CA THR A 77 -16.70 12.24 18.93
C THR A 77 -16.58 12.51 17.43
N PHE A 78 -17.04 13.67 16.98
CA PHE A 78 -17.00 14.08 15.57
C PHE A 78 -16.01 15.23 15.43
N LYS A 79 -14.98 15.05 14.62
CA LYS A 79 -14.06 16.11 14.23
C LYS A 79 -14.55 16.72 12.92
N THR A 80 -14.57 18.04 12.83
CA THR A 80 -14.88 18.80 11.62
C THR A 80 -13.65 19.59 11.17
N ASN A 81 -13.74 20.23 10.02
CA ASN A 81 -12.75 21.21 9.57
C ASN A 81 -12.75 22.51 10.41
N LYS A 82 -13.71 22.69 11.33
CA LYS A 82 -13.83 23.89 12.18
C LYS A 82 -13.73 23.64 13.68
N GLY A 83 -13.89 22.40 14.13
CA GLY A 83 -13.87 22.08 15.55
C GLY A 83 -14.19 20.62 15.83
N THR A 84 -14.66 20.36 17.04
CA THR A 84 -14.96 19.01 17.53
C THR A 84 -16.27 19.02 18.29
N TYR A 85 -17.13 18.04 18.04
CA TYR A 85 -18.38 17.80 18.75
C TYR A 85 -18.30 16.49 19.53
N GLY A 86 -18.65 16.53 20.81
CA GLY A 86 -18.49 15.41 21.76
C GLY A 86 -17.23 15.55 22.63
N PRO A 87 -16.80 14.48 23.33
CA PRO A 87 -17.40 13.14 23.32
C PRO A 87 -18.81 13.14 23.91
N TYR A 88 -19.72 12.45 23.24
CA TYR A 88 -21.01 12.08 23.80
C TYR A 88 -20.90 10.66 24.31
N GLY A 89 -21.27 10.41 25.56
CA GLY A 89 -21.10 9.11 26.20
C GLY A 89 -19.82 8.96 27.01
N ASN A 90 -19.48 7.73 27.40
CA ASN A 90 -18.31 7.41 28.21
C ASN A 90 -17.24 6.69 27.38
N LYS A 91 -15.99 7.18 27.40
CA LYS A 91 -14.87 6.60 26.64
C LYS A 91 -14.36 5.31 27.31
N THR A 92 -15.12 4.23 27.16
CA THR A 92 -14.80 2.93 27.76
C THR A 92 -14.84 1.81 26.73
N GLY A 93 -13.88 0.89 26.80
CA GLY A 93 -13.74 -0.22 25.86
C GLY A 93 -12.76 0.08 24.70
N TYR A 94 -12.95 -0.59 23.57
CA TYR A 94 -12.11 -0.47 22.38
C TYR A 94 -12.44 0.80 21.57
N GLN A 95 -11.42 1.42 20.96
CA GLN A 95 -11.61 2.60 20.11
C GLN A 95 -11.80 2.20 18.64
N ILE A 96 -12.79 2.79 17.99
CA ILE A 96 -13.03 2.73 16.55
C ILE A 96 -12.79 4.13 16.00
N SER A 97 -12.00 4.27 14.93
CA SER A 97 -11.82 5.57 14.30
C SER A 97 -11.99 5.48 12.79
N ALA A 98 -12.65 6.49 12.22
CA ALA A 98 -12.70 6.76 10.80
C ALA A 98 -11.93 8.07 10.57
N PRO A 99 -10.62 8.00 10.28
CA PRO A 99 -9.73 9.17 10.25
C PRO A 99 -9.84 9.98 8.96
N GLU A 100 -9.21 11.15 8.99
CA GLU A 100 -9.18 12.14 7.92
C GLU A 100 -8.54 11.57 6.63
N GLY A 101 -9.36 11.23 5.64
CA GLY A 101 -8.90 10.96 4.27
C GLY A 101 -8.59 12.28 3.59
N THR A 102 -7.32 12.55 3.28
CA THR A 102 -6.81 13.82 2.74
C THR A 102 -7.57 14.24 1.47
N GLY A 103 -8.66 15.01 1.60
CA GLY A 103 -9.50 15.48 0.50
C GLY A 103 -10.95 14.98 0.48
N LYS A 104 -11.43 14.23 1.48
CA LYS A 104 -12.82 13.76 1.58
C LYS A 104 -13.48 14.17 2.91
N GLN A 105 -14.80 14.30 2.90
CA GLN A 105 -15.64 14.48 4.09
C GLN A 105 -16.41 13.19 4.39
N ILE A 106 -16.83 13.03 5.64
CA ILE A 106 -17.84 12.03 6.03
C ILE A 106 -19.22 12.56 5.64
N ALA A 107 -19.89 11.82 4.75
CA ALA A 107 -21.15 12.23 4.13
C ALA A 107 -22.25 11.14 4.18
N GLY A 108 -22.08 10.15 5.04
CA GLY A 108 -23.04 9.07 5.26
C GLY A 108 -22.58 8.19 6.42
N PHE A 109 -23.52 7.46 7.01
CA PHE A 109 -23.24 6.52 8.09
C PHE A 109 -23.94 5.19 7.82
N LEU A 110 -23.33 4.12 8.29
CA LEU A 110 -23.89 2.78 8.30
C LEU A 110 -23.55 2.08 9.61
N GLY A 111 -24.24 1.00 9.93
CA GLY A 111 -23.93 0.23 11.13
C GLY A 111 -25.04 -0.73 11.54
N THR A 112 -25.03 -1.09 12.81
CA THR A 112 -26.05 -1.95 13.41
C THR A 112 -26.62 -1.30 14.67
N SER A 113 -27.93 -1.43 14.86
CA SER A 113 -28.62 -0.94 16.05
C SER A 113 -29.71 -1.89 16.53
N GLY A 114 -29.90 -1.94 17.84
CA GLY A 114 -30.99 -2.60 18.54
C GLY A 114 -31.65 -1.59 19.48
N ASN A 115 -31.65 -1.87 20.78
CA ASN A 115 -32.05 -0.89 21.80
C ASN A 115 -30.98 0.21 21.97
N VAL A 116 -29.74 -0.05 21.55
CA VAL A 116 -28.61 0.88 21.57
C VAL A 116 -27.91 0.85 20.20
N LEU A 117 -26.97 1.76 19.98
CA LEU A 117 -26.10 1.71 18.82
C LEU A 117 -25.03 0.63 19.05
N ASN A 118 -25.01 -0.41 18.22
CA ASN A 118 -24.10 -1.54 18.39
C ASN A 118 -22.81 -1.37 17.57
N SER A 119 -22.92 -0.85 16.35
CA SER A 119 -21.78 -0.50 15.51
C SER A 119 -22.06 0.73 14.67
N ILE A 120 -21.01 1.44 14.27
CA ILE A 120 -21.08 2.59 13.36
C ILE A 120 -19.85 2.63 12.45
N ASP A 121 -20.07 2.96 11.20
CA ASP A 121 -19.07 3.19 10.17
C ASP A 121 -19.54 4.33 9.25
N VAL A 122 -18.70 4.76 8.30
CA VAL A 122 -18.90 6.00 7.54
C VAL A 122 -18.78 5.84 6.02
N HIS A 123 -19.50 6.68 5.28
CA HIS A 123 -19.30 6.88 3.84
C HIS A 123 -18.57 8.19 3.56
N TYR A 124 -17.61 8.15 2.63
CA TYR A 124 -16.84 9.33 2.22
C TYR A 124 -17.35 9.96 0.92
N ALA A 125 -17.39 11.30 0.88
CA ALA A 125 -17.66 12.09 -0.32
C ALA A 125 -16.59 13.19 -0.53
N PRO A 126 -16.44 13.73 -1.76
CA PRO A 126 -15.60 14.91 -2.00
C PRO A 126 -16.03 16.08 -1.11
N ILE A 127 -15.09 16.94 -0.73
CA ILE A 127 -15.38 18.17 0.04
C ILE A 127 -16.39 19.02 -0.74
N PRO A 128 -17.43 19.59 -0.09
CA PRO A 128 -18.39 20.43 -0.77
C PRO A 128 -17.66 21.66 -1.32
N THR A 129 -17.60 21.81 -2.65
CA THR A 129 -17.18 23.06 -3.27
C THR A 129 -18.32 24.05 -3.05
N GLY A 130 -18.04 25.17 -2.39
CA GLY A 130 -19.05 26.18 -2.07
C GLY A 130 -19.84 26.55 -3.33
N THR A 131 -21.11 26.18 -3.36
CA THR A 131 -22.03 26.56 -4.43
C THR A 131 -22.35 28.04 -4.26
N GLY A 132 -21.67 28.87 -5.06
CA GLY A 132 -22.23 30.16 -5.46
C GLY A 132 -23.63 29.89 -5.98
N THR A 133 -24.61 30.55 -5.39
CA THR A 133 -26.03 30.38 -5.68
C THR A 133 -26.28 30.78 -7.13
N GLY A 134 -26.31 29.80 -8.04
CA GLY A 134 -26.85 29.96 -9.39
C GLY A 134 -28.35 30.13 -9.29
N GLY A 135 -28.80 31.37 -9.10
CA GLY A 135 -30.20 31.74 -9.15
C GLY A 135 -30.75 31.47 -10.54
N THR A 136 -31.73 30.58 -10.61
CA THR A 136 -32.60 30.37 -11.76
C THR A 136 -33.29 31.67 -12.13
N GLY A 137 -33.10 32.11 -13.39
CA GLY A 137 -33.79 33.27 -13.93
C GLY A 137 -35.30 33.05 -13.96
N THR A 138 -36.04 33.97 -13.37
CA THR A 138 -37.41 34.30 -13.77
C THR A 138 -37.60 35.80 -13.62
N GLY A 139 -38.16 36.41 -14.67
CA GLY A 139 -38.15 37.85 -14.89
C GLY A 139 -38.94 38.66 -13.88
N GLY A 140 -38.44 39.86 -13.62
CA GLY A 140 -39.15 40.93 -12.92
C GLY A 140 -38.57 42.27 -13.35
N THR A 141 -39.36 43.02 -14.11
CA THR A 141 -39.11 44.43 -14.45
C THR A 141 -39.02 45.29 -13.19
N GLY A 142 -38.00 46.15 -13.08
CA GLY A 142 -37.91 47.12 -11.99
C GLY A 142 -36.72 48.05 -12.11
N THR A 143 -37.00 49.34 -12.17
CA THR A 143 -36.15 50.51 -12.44
C THR A 143 -35.13 50.85 -11.34
N GLY A 144 -33.99 51.44 -11.74
CA GLY A 144 -33.50 52.69 -11.13
C GLY A 144 -32.15 52.67 -10.40
N THR A 145 -31.26 53.59 -10.85
CA THR A 145 -30.16 54.29 -10.14
C THR A 145 -29.02 53.44 -9.56
N GLY A 146 -27.74 53.60 -9.93
CA GLY A 146 -26.97 54.83 -10.15
C GLY A 146 -25.93 54.93 -9.02
N GLY A 147 -24.65 54.70 -9.30
CA GLY A 147 -23.61 54.79 -8.27
C GLY A 147 -22.22 54.36 -8.75
N THR A 148 -21.43 55.36 -9.16
CA THR A 148 -20.02 55.33 -9.57
C THR A 148 -19.03 55.19 -8.40
N GLY A 149 -17.83 54.67 -8.66
CA GLY A 149 -16.63 54.88 -7.83
C GLY A 149 -15.59 53.76 -7.97
N THR A 150 -14.76 53.75 -9.03
CA THR A 150 -13.36 54.22 -9.05
C THR A 150 -12.44 53.59 -8.00
N GLY A 151 -11.49 52.77 -8.46
CA GLY A 151 -10.42 52.20 -7.65
C GLY A 151 -9.15 53.03 -7.59
N THR A 152 -8.14 52.49 -6.91
CA THR A 152 -6.67 52.71 -6.95
C THR A 152 -6.11 51.83 -5.80
N GLY A 153 -5.08 50.98 -5.89
CA GLY A 153 -3.93 50.91 -6.79
C GLY A 153 -2.73 51.66 -6.21
N THR A 154 -1.81 50.96 -5.52
CA THR A 154 -0.33 51.18 -5.35
C THR A 154 0.16 50.27 -4.19
N GLY A 155 1.13 49.36 -4.35
CA GLY A 155 2.59 49.61 -4.48
C GLY A 155 3.15 49.92 -3.09
N GLY A 156 4.01 49.16 -2.41
CA GLY A 156 5.21 48.40 -2.82
C GLY A 156 6.40 48.98 -2.04
N THR A 157 7.25 48.12 -1.44
CA THR A 157 8.70 48.26 -1.12
C THR A 157 9.08 47.58 0.20
N GLY A 158 10.17 46.79 0.17
CA GLY A 158 10.82 46.17 1.34
C GLY A 158 12.10 46.89 1.75
N THR A 159 12.83 46.34 2.73
CA THR A 159 14.32 46.28 2.82
C THR A 159 14.81 45.69 4.16
N GLY A 160 15.89 44.89 4.08
CA GLY A 160 17.00 44.62 5.05
C GLY A 160 16.70 44.19 6.50
N GLY A 161 17.51 43.40 7.22
CA GLY A 161 18.83 42.83 7.01
C GLY A 161 19.62 42.79 8.34
N THR A 162 20.40 41.72 8.55
CA THR A 162 21.48 41.49 9.58
C THR A 162 21.03 41.21 11.03
N GLY A 163 21.65 40.37 11.88
CA GLY A 163 22.85 39.51 11.86
C GLY A 163 23.29 39.17 13.31
N THR A 164 24.10 38.10 13.49
CA THR A 164 24.89 37.65 14.69
C THR A 164 24.12 37.02 15.87
N GLY A 165 24.54 35.97 16.59
CA GLY A 165 25.80 35.22 16.72
C GLY A 165 26.16 35.07 18.22
N GLY A 166 26.26 33.84 18.77
CA GLY A 166 26.75 33.64 20.15
C GLY A 166 26.63 32.21 20.71
N THR A 167 27.77 31.60 21.03
CA THR A 167 27.99 30.28 21.66
C THR A 167 28.10 30.36 23.18
N GLY A 168 27.83 29.26 23.91
CA GLY A 168 28.10 29.14 25.35
C GLY A 168 27.76 27.77 25.95
N THR A 169 28.70 27.21 26.69
CA THR A 169 28.84 25.81 27.17
C THR A 169 28.26 25.51 28.57
N GLY A 170 27.81 24.27 28.77
CA GLY A 170 28.14 23.38 29.92
C GLY A 170 27.69 23.70 31.36
N GLY A 171 26.96 22.77 31.99
CA GLY A 171 26.81 22.71 33.46
C GLY A 171 25.90 21.56 33.95
N THR A 172 26.46 20.66 34.76
CA THR A 172 25.81 19.55 35.47
C THR A 172 25.15 20.02 36.77
N GLY A 173 24.06 19.37 37.20
CA GLY A 173 23.44 19.61 38.52
C GLY A 173 22.20 18.75 38.79
N THR A 174 22.28 17.93 39.82
CA THR A 174 21.32 16.93 40.33
C THR A 174 20.16 17.52 41.13
N GLY A 175 18.98 16.88 41.01
CA GLY A 175 18.07 16.53 42.13
C GLY A 175 17.17 17.62 42.72
N GLY A 176 15.85 17.49 42.54
CA GLY A 176 14.86 18.25 43.30
C GLY A 176 13.42 17.98 42.86
N THR A 177 12.69 17.27 43.72
CA THR A 177 11.25 16.96 43.65
C THR A 177 10.34 18.19 43.67
N GLY A 178 9.31 18.23 42.81
CA GLY A 178 8.22 19.20 42.93
C GLY A 178 7.24 19.23 41.75
N THR A 179 6.08 18.57 41.93
CA THR A 179 4.73 18.90 41.42
C THR A 179 4.61 19.69 40.10
N SER A 180 4.26 19.01 39.00
CA SER A 180 3.80 19.66 37.77
C SER A 180 2.28 19.85 37.77
N THR A 181 1.87 21.10 38.00
CA THR A 181 0.62 21.65 37.47
C THR A 181 0.80 22.00 35.99
N GLY A 182 -0.31 22.03 35.26
CA GLY A 182 -0.35 22.10 33.80
C GLY A 182 0.46 23.24 33.18
N GLY A 183 1.09 22.91 32.06
CA GLY A 183 1.70 23.85 31.13
C GLY A 183 1.61 23.27 29.73
N THR A 184 0.78 23.91 28.90
CA THR A 184 0.70 23.71 27.45
C THR A 184 2.06 23.99 26.81
N GLY A 185 2.73 22.95 26.33
CA GLY A 185 3.94 23.04 25.52
C GLY A 185 3.60 22.96 24.04
N THR A 186 3.71 24.10 23.36
CA THR A 186 3.82 24.21 21.89
C THR A 186 5.19 23.72 21.41
N GLY A 187 5.22 22.88 20.37
CA GLY A 187 6.42 22.50 19.62
C GLY A 187 6.32 21.05 19.11
N GLY A 188 6.40 20.74 17.82
CA GLY A 188 6.63 21.56 16.65
C GLY A 188 6.03 20.92 15.41
N SER A 189 5.87 21.74 14.38
CA SER A 189 5.45 21.36 13.02
C SER A 189 6.45 20.38 12.42
N GLY A 190 6.27 19.09 12.69
CA GLY A 190 6.85 17.99 11.94
C GLY A 190 5.94 17.68 10.76
N THR A 191 6.49 17.76 9.55
CA THR A 191 5.88 17.31 8.30
C THR A 191 5.30 15.90 8.47
N GLY A 192 3.99 15.76 8.30
CA GLY A 192 3.21 14.58 8.69
C GLY A 192 3.72 13.27 8.08
N SER A 193 4.29 12.41 8.93
CA SER A 193 4.35 10.98 8.65
C SER A 193 3.00 10.37 9.05
N GLY A 194 2.43 9.50 8.23
CA GLY A 194 1.13 8.84 8.48
C GLY A 194 1.13 7.85 9.65
N VAL A 195 1.98 8.06 10.66
CA VAL A 195 2.16 7.21 11.84
C VAL A 195 1.18 7.65 12.93
N GLU A 196 0.36 6.72 13.41
CA GLU A 196 -0.51 6.87 14.58
C GLU A 196 0.16 6.25 15.81
N LYS A 197 0.19 6.98 16.93
CA LYS A 197 0.70 6.48 18.22
C LYS A 197 -0.49 6.19 19.13
N LEU A 198 -0.61 4.96 19.64
CA LEU A 198 -1.51 4.65 20.75
C LEU A 198 -0.76 4.76 22.08
N ASP A 199 -1.41 5.37 23.07
CA ASP A 199 -0.88 5.54 24.42
C ASP A 199 -0.64 4.19 25.11
N ALA A 200 0.40 4.15 25.94
CA ALA A 200 0.79 2.94 26.66
C ALA A 200 -0.30 2.51 27.65
N GLN A 201 -0.64 1.23 27.61
CA GLN A 201 -1.62 0.61 28.49
C GLN A 201 -0.92 -0.08 29.65
N GLY A 202 -1.35 0.22 30.88
CA GLY A 202 -0.72 -0.25 32.12
C GLY A 202 -0.31 0.91 33.04
N GLY A 203 0.69 0.69 33.89
CA GLY A 203 1.21 1.69 34.82
C GLY A 203 2.33 2.56 34.24
N THR A 204 2.51 3.74 34.83
CA THR A 204 3.64 4.64 34.57
C THR A 204 4.83 4.40 35.52
N GLY A 205 4.91 3.21 36.11
CA GLY A 205 6.00 2.85 37.03
C GLY A 205 7.32 2.60 36.28
N GLY A 206 8.45 2.95 36.89
CA GLY A 206 9.77 2.72 36.31
C GLY A 206 10.23 3.77 35.30
N THR A 207 11.09 3.36 34.37
CA THR A 207 11.72 4.21 33.35
C THR A 207 10.96 4.11 32.04
N ALA A 208 10.73 5.25 31.38
CA ALA A 208 10.15 5.30 30.04
C ALA A 208 11.12 4.75 29.00
N TRP A 209 10.60 4.03 28.01
CA TRP A 209 11.35 3.54 26.86
C TRP A 209 10.51 3.74 25.58
N ASP A 210 11.19 4.03 24.47
CA ASP A 210 10.56 4.29 23.18
C ASP A 210 11.52 3.85 22.07
N ASP A 211 11.12 2.86 21.29
CA ASP A 211 11.94 2.35 20.18
C ASP A 211 11.88 3.25 18.94
N GLY A 212 10.94 4.20 18.91
CA GLY A 212 10.66 5.08 17.79
C GLY A 212 9.61 4.54 16.83
N SER A 213 9.23 5.39 15.89
CA SER A 213 8.13 5.15 14.94
C SER A 213 8.59 5.09 13.48
N ASP A 214 9.88 4.91 13.25
CA ASP A 214 10.54 5.03 11.93
C ASP A 214 11.01 3.68 11.38
N HIS A 215 10.40 2.58 11.84
CA HIS A 215 10.69 1.23 11.39
C HIS A 215 9.72 0.79 10.28
N ASP A 216 10.20 -0.11 9.42
CA ASP A 216 9.42 -0.71 8.33
C ASP A 216 8.46 -1.81 8.86
N GLY A 217 8.85 -2.48 9.94
CA GLY A 217 8.07 -3.52 10.62
C GLY A 217 8.84 -4.26 11.71
N VAL A 218 8.13 -5.11 12.46
CA VAL A 218 8.69 -5.95 13.54
C VAL A 218 9.01 -7.34 12.99
N THR A 219 10.20 -7.86 13.30
CA THR A 219 10.71 -9.16 12.82
C THR A 219 10.85 -10.19 13.92
N LYS A 220 11.07 -9.73 15.16
CA LYS A 220 11.28 -10.61 16.31
C LYS A 220 10.68 -9.99 17.56
N ILE A 221 10.07 -10.83 18.38
CA ILE A 221 9.61 -10.45 19.73
C ILE A 221 10.23 -11.43 20.71
N THR A 222 10.87 -10.91 21.75
CA THR A 222 11.37 -11.68 22.87
C THR A 222 10.62 -11.26 24.11
N VAL A 223 9.92 -12.19 24.75
CA VAL A 223 9.18 -11.96 26.00
C VAL A 223 9.78 -12.84 27.07
N ARG A 224 10.08 -12.26 28.23
CA ARG A 224 10.46 -13.01 29.42
C ARG A 224 9.42 -12.87 30.50
N THR A 225 8.98 -13.98 31.05
CA THR A 225 8.02 -14.04 32.15
C THR A 225 8.69 -14.59 33.40
N GLY A 226 8.27 -14.07 34.56
CA GLY A 226 8.76 -14.46 35.88
C GLY A 226 7.62 -14.59 36.88
N GLY A 227 7.98 -14.77 38.16
CA GLY A 227 7.03 -15.05 39.25
C GLY A 227 6.00 -13.96 39.55
N ALA A 228 6.14 -12.76 38.96
CA ALA A 228 5.28 -11.60 39.18
C ALA A 228 4.74 -10.99 37.88
N GLY A 229 4.83 -11.71 36.75
CA GLY A 229 4.33 -11.27 35.45
C GLY A 229 5.41 -11.21 34.37
N VAL A 230 5.24 -10.31 33.40
CA VAL A 230 6.18 -10.07 32.31
C VAL A 230 7.35 -9.24 32.84
N GLN A 231 8.55 -9.83 32.86
CA GLN A 231 9.78 -9.17 33.33
C GLN A 231 10.32 -8.19 32.30
N TYR A 232 10.42 -8.63 31.04
CA TYR A 232 10.78 -7.73 29.95
C TYR A 232 10.20 -8.15 28.61
N VAL A 233 10.10 -7.17 27.72
CA VAL A 233 9.94 -7.36 26.28
C VAL A 233 11.11 -6.75 25.52
N ARG A 234 11.43 -7.33 24.37
CA ARG A 234 12.41 -6.78 23.43
C ARG A 234 11.97 -7.08 22.01
N PHE A 235 12.17 -6.11 21.12
CA PHE A 235 11.74 -6.22 19.74
C PHE A 235 12.93 -6.16 18.78
N GLY A 236 12.85 -6.93 17.69
CA GLY A 236 13.66 -6.76 16.50
C GLY A 236 12.82 -6.10 15.42
N TYR A 237 13.42 -5.17 14.68
CA TYR A 237 12.80 -4.35 13.66
C TYR A 237 13.58 -4.45 12.35
N VAL A 238 12.94 -4.06 11.24
CA VAL A 238 13.63 -3.62 10.03
C VAL A 238 13.49 -2.10 9.93
N LYS A 239 14.56 -1.41 9.56
CA LYS A 239 14.55 0.03 9.27
C LYS A 239 15.40 0.29 8.04
N ALA A 240 14.79 0.85 6.99
CA ALA A 240 15.41 1.02 5.68
C ALA A 240 16.06 -0.28 5.16
N GLY A 241 15.36 -1.41 5.35
CA GLY A 241 15.85 -2.73 4.94
C GLY A 241 16.93 -3.35 5.85
N GLN A 242 17.38 -2.66 6.90
CA GLN A 242 18.41 -3.14 7.82
C GLN A 242 17.83 -3.62 9.15
N PRO A 243 18.36 -4.71 9.74
CA PRO A 243 17.91 -5.18 11.05
C PRO A 243 18.31 -4.18 12.15
N LYS A 244 17.34 -3.78 12.98
CA LYS A 244 17.53 -2.91 14.14
C LYS A 244 16.97 -3.60 15.38
N GLN A 245 17.66 -3.50 16.50
CA GLN A 245 17.18 -4.06 17.76
C GLN A 245 16.67 -2.95 18.68
N GLY A 246 15.48 -3.15 19.25
CA GLY A 246 14.87 -2.26 20.23
C GLY A 246 15.54 -2.30 21.60
N ALA A 247 15.16 -1.30 22.41
CA ALA A 247 15.46 -1.21 23.83
C ALA A 247 14.83 -2.39 24.60
N LEU A 248 15.40 -2.68 25.77
CA LEU A 248 14.87 -3.68 26.68
C LEU A 248 13.78 -3.01 27.53
N GLY A 249 12.52 -3.40 27.33
CA GLY A 249 11.39 -2.93 28.13
C GLY A 249 11.27 -3.72 29.42
N GLY A 250 12.19 -3.50 30.37
CA GLY A 250 12.27 -4.17 31.69
C GLY A 250 13.68 -4.64 32.04
N VAL A 251 13.81 -5.50 33.06
CA VAL A 251 15.11 -6.05 33.50
C VAL A 251 15.08 -7.57 33.49
N GLN A 252 16.20 -8.20 33.13
CA GLN A 252 16.34 -9.65 33.21
C GLN A 252 16.52 -10.10 34.67
N GLY A 253 15.48 -10.71 35.24
CA GLY A 253 15.55 -11.35 36.56
C GLY A 253 16.27 -12.70 36.55
N SER A 254 16.71 -13.15 37.73
CA SER A 254 17.47 -14.39 37.94
C SER A 254 16.67 -15.69 37.74
N ARG A 255 15.33 -15.63 37.72
CA ARG A 255 14.42 -16.75 37.43
C ARG A 255 13.32 -16.32 36.46
N GLY A 256 12.95 -17.19 35.51
CA GLY A 256 11.93 -16.92 34.50
C GLY A 256 12.10 -17.76 33.22
N SER A 257 11.10 -17.75 32.34
CA SER A 257 11.15 -18.38 31.02
C SER A 257 11.10 -17.34 29.92
N THR A 258 11.82 -17.59 28.82
CA THR A 258 11.88 -16.68 27.67
C THR A 258 11.23 -17.36 26.47
N LYS A 259 10.30 -16.67 25.81
CA LYS A 259 9.73 -17.08 24.53
C LYS A 259 10.13 -16.10 23.44
N GLU A 260 10.40 -16.64 22.26
CA GLU A 260 10.71 -15.84 21.07
C GLU A 260 9.65 -16.10 19.99
N ILE A 261 9.19 -15.01 19.38
CA ILE A 261 8.27 -15.04 18.23
C ILE A 261 9.02 -14.46 17.04
N LEU A 262 9.13 -15.24 15.97
CA LEU A 262 9.63 -14.78 14.68
C LEU A 262 8.46 -14.39 13.79
N ILE A 263 8.57 -13.20 13.21
CA ILE A 263 7.62 -12.63 12.27
C ILE A 263 8.28 -12.62 10.90
N ASN A 264 7.67 -13.31 9.94
CA ASN A 264 8.16 -13.37 8.57
C ASN A 264 7.86 -12.08 7.79
N HIS A 265 8.60 -11.01 8.10
CA HIS A 265 8.47 -9.73 7.41
C HIS A 265 8.93 -9.82 5.94
N PRO A 266 8.24 -9.18 4.97
CA PRO A 266 7.10 -8.27 5.15
C PRO A 266 5.71 -8.92 5.16
N ASP A 267 5.60 -10.18 4.73
CA ASP A 267 4.33 -10.88 4.51
C ASP A 267 3.54 -11.10 5.80
N GLU A 268 4.26 -11.25 6.90
CA GLU A 268 3.73 -11.31 8.25
C GLU A 268 4.03 -9.99 8.99
N HIS A 269 3.01 -9.41 9.61
CA HIS A 269 3.14 -8.19 10.41
C HIS A 269 2.18 -8.21 11.60
N LEU A 270 2.57 -7.53 12.68
CA LEU A 270 1.75 -7.39 13.88
C LEU A 270 0.54 -6.52 13.59
N ILE A 271 -0.64 -7.01 13.98
CA ILE A 271 -1.90 -6.29 13.86
C ILE A 271 -2.48 -5.93 15.22
N SER A 272 -2.22 -6.74 16.25
CA SER A 272 -2.63 -6.42 17.61
C SER A 272 -1.74 -7.03 18.68
N VAL A 273 -1.76 -6.39 19.83
CA VAL A 273 -1.23 -6.92 21.09
C VAL A 273 -2.36 -6.94 22.10
N GLU A 274 -2.58 -8.08 22.73
CA GLU A 274 -3.55 -8.24 23.81
C GLU A 274 -2.80 -8.54 25.11
N GLY A 275 -3.29 -8.02 26.22
CA GLY A 275 -2.71 -8.30 27.51
C GLY A 275 -3.56 -7.82 28.66
N TRP A 276 -3.05 -7.97 29.88
CA TRP A 276 -3.64 -7.33 31.05
C TRP A 276 -2.59 -7.03 32.12
N TYR A 277 -2.94 -6.09 32.99
CA TYR A 277 -2.17 -5.74 34.17
C TYR A 277 -3.02 -5.85 35.43
N ASP A 278 -2.37 -6.15 36.55
CA ASP A 278 -3.01 -6.27 37.86
C ASP A 278 -3.09 -4.93 38.60
N SER A 279 -3.53 -4.95 39.86
CA SER A 279 -3.55 -3.77 40.74
C SER A 279 -2.17 -3.18 41.05
N SER A 280 -1.10 -3.95 40.82
CA SER A 280 0.29 -3.49 40.94
C SER A 280 0.75 -2.71 39.70
N ASN A 281 -0.12 -2.61 38.68
CA ASN A 281 0.17 -2.03 37.37
C ASN A 281 1.37 -2.67 36.66
N ILE A 282 1.51 -4.00 36.82
CA ILE A 282 2.49 -4.80 36.09
C ILE A 282 1.75 -5.63 35.05
N ILE A 283 2.29 -5.71 33.84
CA ILE A 283 1.74 -6.56 32.78
C ILE A 283 1.94 -8.02 33.20
N ILE A 284 0.85 -8.71 33.47
CA ILE A 284 0.85 -10.08 33.97
C ILE A 284 0.84 -11.09 32.84
N GLY A 285 0.20 -10.71 31.73
CA GLY A 285 0.03 -11.54 30.57
C GLY A 285 0.05 -10.72 29.29
N ILE A 286 0.60 -11.31 28.23
CA ILE A 286 0.64 -10.72 26.90
C ILE A 286 0.54 -11.78 25.80
N GLN A 287 -0.13 -11.42 24.70
CA GLN A 287 -0.26 -12.19 23.48
C GLN A 287 -0.11 -11.27 22.27
N PHE A 288 0.54 -11.79 21.24
CA PHE A 288 0.79 -11.05 20.01
C PHE A 288 0.04 -11.71 18.86
N LYS A 289 -0.65 -10.90 18.05
CA LYS A 289 -1.38 -11.36 16.88
C LYS A 289 -0.85 -10.69 15.63
N THR A 290 -0.58 -11.51 14.62
CA THR A 290 -0.21 -11.07 13.28
C THR A 290 -1.36 -11.30 12.30
N ASN A 291 -1.20 -10.82 11.08
CA ASN A 291 -2.11 -11.12 9.98
C ASN A 291 -2.15 -12.61 9.59
N GLN A 292 -1.21 -13.45 10.06
CA GLN A 292 -1.13 -14.87 9.70
C GLN A 292 -1.36 -15.82 10.88
N LYS A 293 -0.92 -15.46 12.09
CA LYS A 293 -0.98 -16.33 13.27
C LYS A 293 -1.17 -15.53 14.55
N THR A 294 -1.57 -16.25 15.60
CA THR A 294 -1.64 -15.72 16.96
C THR A 294 -0.63 -16.49 17.80
N SER A 295 0.18 -15.78 18.60
CA SER A 295 1.12 -16.43 19.51
C SER A 295 0.39 -17.15 20.64
N ASP A 296 1.06 -18.08 21.31
CA ASP A 296 0.61 -18.52 22.62
C ASP A 296 0.50 -17.34 23.58
N TYR A 297 -0.34 -17.53 24.60
CA TYR A 297 -0.38 -16.64 25.74
C TYR A 297 0.94 -16.73 26.53
N MET A 298 1.47 -15.58 26.96
CA MET A 298 2.73 -15.48 27.70
C MET A 298 2.49 -14.76 29.03
N GLY A 299 2.77 -15.45 30.13
CA GLY A 299 2.56 -14.94 31.48
C GLY A 299 1.62 -15.84 32.25
N TYR A 300 0.90 -15.26 33.21
CA TYR A 300 -0.18 -15.97 33.89
C TYR A 300 -1.46 -15.96 33.04
N ASP A 301 -2.42 -16.83 33.36
CA ASP A 301 -3.75 -16.78 32.75
C ASP A 301 -4.63 -15.71 33.40
N PHE A 302 -5.63 -15.21 32.68
CA PHE A 302 -6.52 -14.19 33.20
C PHE A 302 -7.53 -14.84 34.16
N ASP A 303 -7.36 -14.59 35.45
CA ASP A 303 -8.23 -15.12 36.50
C ASP A 303 -9.49 -14.28 36.75
N GLY A 304 -9.69 -13.19 35.99
CA GLY A 304 -10.78 -12.24 36.18
C GLY A 304 -10.39 -10.99 36.99
N SER A 305 -9.19 -10.97 37.57
CA SER A 305 -8.65 -9.81 38.27
C SER A 305 -7.71 -8.99 37.38
N GLY A 306 -7.75 -7.67 37.51
CA GLY A 306 -6.96 -6.75 36.68
C GLY A 306 -7.70 -6.19 35.47
N THR A 307 -6.97 -5.48 34.62
CA THR A 307 -7.52 -4.72 33.48
C THR A 307 -6.94 -5.24 32.17
N LYS A 308 -7.82 -5.76 31.30
CA LYS A 308 -7.45 -6.14 29.93
C LYS A 308 -7.26 -4.93 29.04
N PHE A 309 -6.32 -5.04 28.11
CA PHE A 309 -6.12 -4.07 27.06
C PHE A 309 -5.85 -4.75 25.73
N THR A 310 -6.12 -4.01 24.66
CA THR A 310 -5.78 -4.39 23.30
C THR A 310 -5.19 -3.17 22.60
N LEU A 311 -4.01 -3.32 22.03
CA LEU A 311 -3.40 -2.36 21.13
C LEU A 311 -3.72 -2.81 19.71
N GLN A 312 -4.69 -2.16 19.08
CA GLN A 312 -5.10 -2.47 17.71
C GLN A 312 -5.68 -1.22 17.05
N VAL A 313 -5.32 -1.00 15.79
CA VAL A 313 -5.99 -0.01 14.94
C VAL A 313 -6.40 -0.69 13.64
N GLN A 314 -7.67 -0.59 13.26
CA GLN A 314 -8.21 -1.27 12.09
C GLN A 314 -7.50 -0.78 10.81
N GLY A 315 -7.11 -1.72 9.95
CA GLY A 315 -6.40 -1.41 8.70
C GLY A 315 -4.97 -0.91 8.91
N LYS A 316 -4.40 -1.06 10.12
CA LYS A 316 -3.04 -0.63 10.46
C LYS A 316 -2.18 -1.78 10.98
N LYS A 317 -0.88 -1.73 10.71
CA LYS A 317 0.13 -2.64 11.28
C LYS A 317 0.95 -1.92 12.35
N ILE A 318 1.45 -2.67 13.32
CA ILE A 318 2.36 -2.17 14.36
C ILE A 318 3.79 -2.18 13.82
N ILE A 319 4.48 -1.04 13.97
CA ILE A 319 5.88 -0.86 13.52
C ILE A 319 6.84 -0.49 14.65
N GLY A 320 6.34 -0.13 15.83
CA GLY A 320 7.18 0.26 16.95
C GLY A 320 6.44 0.15 18.27
N PHE A 321 7.20 0.12 19.35
CA PHE A 321 6.68 0.05 20.70
C PHE A 321 7.30 1.13 21.60
N HIS A 322 6.53 1.53 22.60
CA HIS A 322 6.96 2.41 23.68
C HIS A 322 6.28 1.98 24.98
N GLY A 323 6.73 2.48 26.12
CA GLY A 323 6.09 2.14 27.40
C GLY A 323 6.94 2.52 28.60
N PHE A 324 6.60 1.92 29.73
CA PHE A 324 7.33 2.08 31.00
C PHE A 324 7.70 0.72 31.57
N ALA A 325 8.89 0.63 32.14
CA ALA A 325 9.33 -0.59 32.82
C ALA A 325 10.26 -0.30 34.00
N SER A 326 10.08 -1.03 35.09
CA SER A 326 10.99 -1.12 36.22
C SER A 326 11.76 -2.45 36.15
N ASP A 327 11.78 -3.19 37.24
CA ASP A 327 12.11 -4.61 37.29
C ASP A 327 11.14 -5.51 36.49
N HIS A 328 9.96 -4.99 36.12
CA HIS A 328 8.96 -5.65 35.28
C HIS A 328 8.42 -4.69 34.21
N LEU A 329 7.70 -5.23 33.22
CA LEU A 329 7.00 -4.42 32.24
C LEU A 329 5.75 -3.81 32.89
N ASN A 330 5.71 -2.48 33.04
CA ASN A 330 4.57 -1.78 33.65
C ASN A 330 3.52 -1.39 32.63
N SER A 331 3.93 -0.95 31.45
CA SER A 331 3.02 -0.60 30.36
C SER A 331 3.63 -0.80 28.99
N ILE A 332 2.76 -0.96 28.00
CA ILE A 332 3.14 -1.07 26.59
C ILE A 332 2.16 -0.28 25.72
N GLY A 333 2.70 0.50 24.81
CA GLY A 333 2.01 1.23 23.75
C GLY A 333 2.66 0.93 22.40
N ALA A 334 2.00 1.31 21.32
CA ALA A 334 2.43 0.95 19.98
C ALA A 334 2.30 2.09 18.97
N TYR A 335 3.19 2.08 18.00
CA TYR A 335 3.14 2.90 16.80
C TYR A 335 2.55 2.09 15.66
N PHE A 336 1.57 2.68 15.00
CA PHE A 336 0.79 2.12 13.92
C PHE A 336 1.04 2.94 12.67
N VAL A 337 1.21 2.26 11.56
CA VAL A 337 1.01 2.88 10.24
C VAL A 337 -0.15 2.16 9.59
N PRO A 338 -0.89 2.79 8.67
CA PRO A 338 -1.68 2.05 7.71
C PRO A 338 -0.90 0.80 7.33
N VAL A 339 -1.56 -0.37 7.38
CA VAL A 339 -1.13 -1.42 6.49
C VAL A 339 -1.20 -0.67 5.19
N SER A 340 -0.04 -0.34 4.61
CA SER A 340 -0.04 -0.02 3.21
C SER A 340 -0.71 -1.27 2.67
N THR A 341 -2.01 -1.18 2.37
CA THR A 341 -2.49 -1.75 1.13
C THR A 341 -1.48 -1.16 0.19
N SER A 342 -0.43 -1.93 -0.05
CA SER A 342 0.21 -1.89 -1.30
C SER A 342 -0.97 -1.84 -2.25
N THR A 343 -1.25 -0.65 -2.74
CA THR A 343 -2.04 -0.46 -3.93
C THR A 343 -1.20 -0.90 -5.13
N ASP A 344 -0.26 -1.83 -4.93
CA ASP A 344 0.03 -2.90 -5.85
C ASP A 344 -0.96 -4.05 -5.60
N PRO A 345 -1.93 -4.27 -6.51
CA PRO A 345 -2.87 -5.39 -6.48
C PRO A 345 -2.23 -6.79 -6.50
N SER A 346 -0.89 -6.87 -6.52
CA SER A 346 -0.07 -8.08 -6.65
C SER A 346 -0.09 -9.04 -5.43
N THR A 347 -0.76 -8.73 -4.29
CA THR A 347 -0.58 -9.51 -3.04
C THR A 347 -1.82 -10.11 -2.38
N VAL A 348 -2.97 -10.25 -3.07
CA VAL A 348 -3.89 -11.34 -2.68
C VAL A 348 -3.22 -12.62 -3.17
N PRO A 349 -2.73 -13.51 -2.28
CA PRO A 349 -2.09 -14.73 -2.73
C PRO A 349 -3.10 -15.50 -3.61
N PRO A 350 -2.74 -15.79 -4.87
CA PRO A 350 -3.65 -16.43 -5.81
C PRO A 350 -4.05 -17.80 -5.28
N LYS A 351 -5.36 -18.05 -5.25
CA LYS A 351 -5.94 -19.27 -4.71
C LYS A 351 -5.65 -20.42 -5.68
N LYS A 352 -4.83 -21.37 -5.24
CA LYS A 352 -4.53 -22.59 -5.99
C LYS A 352 -5.66 -23.60 -5.84
N LEU A 353 -6.24 -24.05 -6.95
CA LEU A 353 -7.22 -25.15 -6.96
C LEU A 353 -6.54 -26.49 -7.29
N GLU A 354 -7.05 -27.58 -6.70
CA GLU A 354 -6.53 -28.93 -6.93
C GLU A 354 -6.66 -29.37 -8.39
N ALA A 355 -5.63 -30.03 -8.92
CA ALA A 355 -5.62 -30.50 -10.30
C ALA A 355 -6.66 -31.61 -10.55
N LYS A 356 -7.23 -31.63 -11.74
CA LYS A 356 -8.20 -32.63 -12.23
C LYS A 356 -7.57 -33.46 -13.34
N GLY A 357 -7.82 -34.77 -13.32
CA GLY A 357 -7.21 -35.76 -14.22
C GLY A 357 -6.50 -36.89 -13.47
N GLY A 358 -5.51 -37.49 -14.12
CA GLY A 358 -4.77 -38.65 -13.60
C GLY A 358 -3.56 -38.35 -12.72
N ALA A 359 -3.15 -39.36 -11.97
CA ALA A 359 -2.01 -39.27 -11.04
C ALA A 359 -0.63 -39.55 -11.68
N SER A 360 -0.60 -40.00 -12.93
CA SER A 360 0.63 -40.32 -13.68
C SER A 360 1.32 -39.06 -14.22
N GLY A 361 2.60 -39.17 -14.56
CA GLY A 361 3.41 -38.05 -15.08
C GLY A 361 4.12 -37.21 -14.01
N ALA A 362 5.07 -36.39 -14.48
CA ALA A 362 5.83 -35.48 -13.65
C ALA A 362 4.97 -34.27 -13.26
N VAL A 363 5.08 -33.83 -12.00
CA VAL A 363 4.39 -32.64 -11.49
C VAL A 363 5.05 -31.39 -12.07
N TRP A 364 4.24 -30.44 -12.50
CA TRP A 364 4.68 -29.12 -12.94
C TRP A 364 3.77 -28.04 -12.37
N ASP A 365 4.32 -26.84 -12.21
CA ASP A 365 3.64 -25.69 -11.63
C ASP A 365 4.27 -24.44 -12.22
N ASP A 366 3.51 -23.66 -12.99
CA ASP A 366 3.99 -22.39 -13.54
C ASP A 366 3.83 -21.24 -12.51
N GLY A 367 3.16 -21.50 -11.38
CA GLY A 367 2.80 -20.47 -10.43
C GLY A 367 1.64 -19.60 -10.94
N ALA A 368 1.49 -18.44 -10.34
CA ALA A 368 0.44 -17.50 -10.67
C ALA A 368 1.01 -16.17 -11.19
N HIS A 369 0.28 -15.58 -12.11
CA HIS A 369 0.67 -14.40 -12.86
C HIS A 369 -0.42 -13.31 -12.81
N ASP A 370 -0.23 -12.16 -13.45
CA ASP A 370 -1.27 -11.12 -13.45
C ASP A 370 -2.41 -11.48 -14.41
N ASN A 371 -2.11 -12.09 -15.57
CA ASN A 371 -3.11 -12.63 -16.49
C ASN A 371 -2.50 -13.68 -17.43
N VAL A 372 -3.34 -14.50 -18.06
CA VAL A 372 -2.92 -15.35 -19.18
C VAL A 372 -2.87 -14.48 -20.44
N LYS A 373 -1.81 -14.62 -21.26
CA LYS A 373 -1.66 -13.93 -22.54
C LYS A 373 -2.04 -14.84 -23.70
N LYS A 374 -1.53 -16.06 -23.71
CA LYS A 374 -1.65 -17.00 -24.82
C LYS A 374 -1.77 -18.40 -24.28
N VAL A 375 -2.60 -19.20 -24.93
CA VAL A 375 -2.73 -20.63 -24.65
C VAL A 375 -2.47 -21.38 -25.95
N SER A 376 -1.62 -22.40 -25.87
CA SER A 376 -1.32 -23.32 -26.97
C SER A 376 -1.68 -24.73 -26.52
N VAL A 377 -2.57 -25.40 -27.26
CA VAL A 377 -3.05 -26.76 -26.96
C VAL A 377 -2.69 -27.70 -28.11
N GLY A 378 -1.89 -28.71 -27.81
CA GLY A 378 -1.48 -29.76 -28.73
C GLY A 378 -2.39 -30.97 -28.58
N GLN A 379 -3.22 -31.25 -29.58
CA GLN A 379 -4.14 -32.38 -29.57
C GLN A 379 -3.43 -33.68 -29.99
N GLY A 380 -3.81 -34.79 -29.37
CA GLY A 380 -3.34 -36.14 -29.69
C GLY A 380 -4.47 -37.08 -30.08
N THR A 381 -4.12 -38.34 -30.39
CA THR A 381 -5.09 -39.37 -30.82
C THR A 381 -6.14 -39.67 -29.76
N ASP A 382 -5.78 -39.57 -28.49
CA ASP A 382 -6.62 -39.99 -27.36
C ASP A 382 -7.00 -38.82 -26.42
N GLY A 383 -6.68 -37.57 -26.79
CA GLY A 383 -6.97 -36.41 -25.93
C GLY A 383 -5.99 -35.26 -26.10
N ILE A 384 -5.64 -34.61 -24.99
CA ILE A 384 -4.67 -33.50 -24.97
C ILE A 384 -3.25 -34.06 -24.80
N ALA A 385 -2.42 -33.91 -25.82
CA ALA A 385 -1.04 -34.38 -25.81
C ALA A 385 -0.09 -33.38 -25.15
N ALA A 386 -0.25 -32.08 -25.42
CA ALA A 386 0.61 -31.06 -24.85
C ALA A 386 -0.10 -29.73 -24.60
N VAL A 387 0.42 -28.94 -23.67
CA VAL A 387 0.01 -27.55 -23.44
C VAL A 387 1.23 -26.65 -23.23
N LYS A 388 1.06 -25.39 -23.62
CA LYS A 388 2.01 -24.32 -23.33
C LYS A 388 1.23 -23.03 -23.09
N PHE A 389 1.67 -22.26 -22.10
CA PHE A 389 1.02 -21.01 -21.71
C PHE A 389 2.03 -19.86 -21.78
N GLU A 390 1.57 -18.69 -22.23
CA GLU A 390 2.27 -17.42 -22.00
C GLU A 390 1.43 -16.57 -21.05
N TYR A 391 2.08 -15.89 -20.12
CA TYR A 391 1.46 -15.07 -19.09
C TYR A 391 1.90 -13.62 -19.19
N ARG A 392 1.10 -12.72 -18.63
CA ARG A 392 1.44 -11.31 -18.41
C ARG A 392 1.72 -11.10 -16.92
N ASN A 393 2.84 -10.49 -16.61
CA ASN A 393 3.14 -9.89 -15.31
C ASN A 393 3.47 -8.41 -15.55
N GLY A 394 2.50 -7.53 -15.33
CA GLY A 394 2.53 -6.13 -15.72
C GLY A 394 2.76 -5.98 -17.22
N SER A 395 3.87 -5.36 -17.59
CA SER A 395 4.33 -5.17 -18.98
C SER A 395 5.12 -6.36 -19.55
N SER A 396 5.49 -7.35 -18.72
CA SER A 396 6.35 -8.47 -19.11
C SER A 396 5.55 -9.68 -19.58
N VAL A 397 6.09 -10.41 -20.57
CA VAL A 397 5.56 -11.71 -21.00
C VAL A 397 6.42 -12.83 -20.43
N VAL A 398 5.80 -13.76 -19.71
CA VAL A 398 6.46 -14.97 -19.20
C VAL A 398 6.05 -16.15 -20.07
N ILE A 399 7.00 -16.85 -20.65
CA ILE A 399 6.74 -18.03 -21.48
C ILE A 399 6.88 -19.27 -20.61
N GLY A 400 5.77 -19.96 -20.36
CA GLY A 400 5.74 -21.24 -19.68
C GLY A 400 6.44 -22.33 -20.50
N ALA A 401 7.02 -23.31 -19.80
CA ALA A 401 7.62 -24.44 -20.47
C ALA A 401 6.53 -25.35 -21.06
N GLU A 402 6.85 -25.96 -22.19
CA GLU A 402 6.00 -26.96 -22.84
C GLU A 402 5.78 -28.17 -21.92
N ARG A 403 4.52 -28.62 -21.82
CA ARG A 403 4.11 -29.76 -20.99
C ARG A 403 3.50 -30.83 -21.88
N GLY A 404 4.03 -32.05 -21.82
CA GLY A 404 3.64 -33.12 -22.76
C GLY A 404 4.46 -33.08 -24.05
N THR A 405 4.17 -33.99 -24.97
CA THR A 405 4.82 -34.04 -26.29
C THR A 405 3.80 -33.71 -27.38
N PRO A 406 3.94 -32.60 -28.12
CA PRO A 406 3.00 -32.26 -29.17
C PRO A 406 3.05 -33.30 -30.29
N THR A 407 1.88 -33.58 -30.88
CA THR A 407 1.82 -34.47 -32.04
C THR A 407 2.26 -33.74 -33.31
N LEU A 408 2.36 -34.46 -34.42
CA LEU A 408 2.64 -33.88 -35.74
C LEU A 408 1.60 -32.84 -36.19
N LEU A 409 0.45 -32.74 -35.52
CA LEU A 409 -0.58 -31.74 -35.77
C LEU A 409 -0.21 -30.36 -35.21
N GLY A 410 0.80 -30.26 -34.35
CA GLY A 410 1.25 -29.00 -33.75
C GLY A 410 0.30 -28.47 -32.68
N TYR A 411 0.30 -27.15 -32.49
CA TYR A 411 -0.51 -26.44 -31.51
C TYR A 411 -1.67 -25.68 -32.17
N GLU A 412 -2.85 -25.78 -31.57
CA GLU A 412 -3.89 -24.77 -31.73
C GLU A 412 -3.73 -23.70 -30.66
N GLU A 413 -3.68 -22.44 -31.09
CA GLU A 413 -3.32 -21.34 -30.20
C GLU A 413 -4.38 -20.24 -30.22
N PHE A 414 -4.61 -19.61 -29.07
CA PHE A 414 -5.37 -18.36 -28.99
C PHE A 414 -4.67 -17.37 -28.07
N GLU A 415 -4.77 -16.09 -28.44
CA GLU A 415 -4.22 -14.96 -27.69
C GLU A 415 -5.35 -14.13 -27.11
N LEU A 416 -5.22 -13.77 -25.84
CA LEU A 416 -6.17 -12.95 -25.12
C LEU A 416 -5.84 -11.47 -25.30
N ALA A 417 -6.88 -10.67 -25.60
CA ALA A 417 -6.75 -9.22 -25.60
C ALA A 417 -6.35 -8.68 -24.21
N SER A 418 -5.85 -7.46 -24.15
CA SER A 418 -5.35 -6.86 -22.89
C SER A 418 -6.41 -6.76 -21.78
N ASP A 419 -7.68 -6.64 -22.16
CA ASP A 419 -8.86 -6.58 -21.28
C ASP A 419 -9.64 -7.89 -21.26
N GLU A 420 -9.08 -8.95 -21.82
CA GLU A 420 -9.65 -10.29 -21.82
C GLU A 420 -8.92 -11.18 -20.83
N TYR A 421 -9.67 -11.97 -20.06
CA TYR A 421 -9.15 -12.88 -19.06
C TYR A 421 -10.02 -14.12 -18.98
N ILE A 422 -9.38 -15.25 -18.66
CA ILE A 422 -10.05 -16.53 -18.52
C ILE A 422 -10.82 -16.51 -17.19
N THR A 423 -12.12 -16.82 -17.26
CA THR A 423 -13.00 -16.91 -16.09
C THR A 423 -13.27 -18.36 -15.71
N ILE A 424 -13.29 -19.26 -16.69
CA ILE A 424 -13.60 -20.68 -16.48
C ILE A 424 -12.69 -21.53 -17.34
N VAL A 425 -12.17 -22.61 -16.76
CA VAL A 425 -11.57 -23.72 -17.49
C VAL A 425 -12.39 -24.95 -17.20
N GLU A 426 -13.01 -25.51 -18.23
CA GLU A 426 -13.73 -26.77 -18.15
C GLU A 426 -13.09 -27.80 -19.07
N GLY A 427 -13.39 -29.07 -18.84
CA GLY A 427 -12.84 -30.13 -19.65
C GLY A 427 -13.30 -31.49 -19.20
N TYR A 428 -12.76 -32.50 -19.88
CA TYR A 428 -13.04 -33.89 -19.56
C TYR A 428 -11.74 -34.67 -19.38
N TYR A 429 -11.80 -35.70 -18.56
CA TYR A 429 -10.78 -36.74 -18.48
C TYR A 429 -11.44 -38.11 -18.49
N ASP A 430 -10.69 -39.11 -18.96
CA ASP A 430 -11.19 -40.48 -19.09
C ASP A 430 -10.07 -41.50 -18.81
N LYS A 431 -10.48 -42.76 -18.57
CA LYS A 431 -9.55 -43.89 -18.40
C LYS A 431 -9.06 -44.38 -19.75
N ILE A 432 -7.98 -43.78 -20.24
CA ILE A 432 -7.28 -44.22 -21.45
C ILE A 432 -6.31 -45.35 -21.05
N LEU A 433 -6.56 -46.57 -21.53
CA LEU A 433 -5.69 -47.74 -21.29
C LEU A 433 -5.41 -48.03 -19.79
N GLY A 434 -6.36 -47.71 -18.91
CA GLY A 434 -6.26 -47.99 -17.47
C GLY A 434 -5.65 -46.86 -16.62
N SER A 435 -5.24 -45.74 -17.23
CA SER A 435 -4.85 -44.50 -16.53
C SER A 435 -5.81 -43.37 -16.88
N ASP A 436 -6.17 -42.54 -15.90
CA ASP A 436 -6.92 -41.31 -16.19
C ASP A 436 -6.01 -40.35 -16.99
N GLY A 437 -6.52 -39.80 -18.09
CA GLY A 437 -5.83 -38.83 -18.96
C GLY A 437 -6.76 -37.72 -19.42
N LEU A 438 -6.22 -36.53 -19.64
CA LEU A 438 -7.03 -35.36 -20.01
C LEU A 438 -7.45 -35.45 -21.48
N THR A 439 -8.76 -35.49 -21.73
CA THR A 439 -9.29 -35.71 -23.09
C THR A 439 -9.70 -34.42 -23.78
N SER A 440 -10.17 -33.42 -23.02
CA SER A 440 -10.52 -32.11 -23.58
C SER A 440 -10.37 -30.94 -22.63
N LEU A 441 -10.25 -29.75 -23.24
CA LEU A 441 -10.19 -28.45 -22.58
C LEU A 441 -11.00 -27.40 -23.32
N THR A 442 -11.77 -26.62 -22.58
CA THR A 442 -12.49 -25.44 -23.04
C THR A 442 -12.18 -24.27 -22.10
N PHE A 443 -11.91 -23.11 -22.69
CA PHE A 443 -11.58 -21.90 -21.95
C PHE A 443 -12.66 -20.85 -22.19
N HIS A 444 -13.37 -20.46 -21.14
CA HIS A 444 -14.29 -19.31 -21.20
C HIS A 444 -13.61 -18.07 -20.66
N THR A 445 -13.79 -16.97 -21.37
CA THR A 445 -13.28 -15.66 -21.01
C THR A 445 -14.44 -14.71 -20.74
N ASN A 446 -14.13 -13.51 -20.25
CA ASN A 446 -15.10 -12.43 -20.15
C ASN A 446 -15.61 -11.92 -21.52
N LYS A 447 -15.06 -12.40 -22.65
CA LYS A 447 -15.45 -11.98 -24.01
C LYS A 447 -15.93 -13.09 -24.93
N GLY A 448 -15.60 -14.35 -24.64
CA GLY A 448 -15.93 -15.46 -25.52
C GLY A 448 -15.50 -16.81 -24.96
N THR A 449 -15.43 -17.79 -25.86
CA THR A 449 -15.07 -19.17 -25.55
C THR A 449 -14.07 -19.68 -26.59
N TYR A 450 -13.05 -20.39 -26.15
CA TYR A 450 -12.04 -21.04 -26.99
C TYR A 450 -12.03 -22.55 -26.73
N GLY A 451 -11.94 -23.33 -27.80
CA GLY A 451 -12.17 -24.78 -27.78
C GLY A 451 -13.61 -25.15 -28.16
N PRO A 452 -14.09 -26.37 -27.81
CA PRO A 452 -13.36 -27.40 -27.09
C PRO A 452 -12.18 -27.93 -27.91
N TYR A 453 -11.04 -28.12 -27.25
CA TYR A 453 -9.89 -28.85 -27.79
C TYR A 453 -9.97 -30.30 -27.32
N GLY A 454 -9.66 -31.25 -28.19
CA GLY A 454 -9.70 -32.68 -27.88
C GLY A 454 -11.08 -33.31 -28.02
N LEU A 455 -11.32 -34.36 -27.24
CA LEU A 455 -12.53 -35.18 -27.32
C LEU A 455 -13.27 -35.21 -25.98
N GLU A 456 -14.60 -35.24 -26.05
CA GLU A 456 -15.44 -35.41 -24.88
C GLU A 456 -15.15 -36.76 -24.21
N GLY A 457 -14.82 -36.71 -22.93
CA GLY A 457 -14.49 -37.90 -22.13
C GLY A 457 -15.65 -38.30 -21.22
N SER A 458 -15.40 -39.27 -20.34
CA SER A 458 -16.44 -39.78 -19.43
C SER A 458 -16.67 -38.88 -18.19
N THR A 459 -15.66 -38.13 -17.74
CA THR A 459 -15.74 -37.33 -16.51
C THR A 459 -15.48 -35.85 -16.76
N HIS A 460 -16.49 -35.03 -16.52
CA HIS A 460 -16.43 -33.57 -16.64
C HIS A 460 -15.84 -32.89 -15.38
N PHE A 461 -15.08 -31.82 -15.56
CA PHE A 461 -14.66 -30.91 -14.49
C PHE A 461 -14.75 -29.45 -14.93
N GLU A 462 -14.93 -28.57 -13.96
CA GLU A 462 -14.94 -27.12 -14.15
C GLU A 462 -14.14 -26.44 -13.04
N PHE A 463 -13.31 -25.47 -13.41
CA PHE A 463 -12.69 -24.51 -12.51
C PHE A 463 -13.36 -23.15 -12.66
N LYS A 464 -14.14 -22.75 -11.65
CA LYS A 464 -14.87 -21.49 -11.63
C LYS A 464 -14.99 -20.94 -10.20
N GLU A 465 -14.84 -19.63 -10.06
CA GLU A 465 -15.21 -18.90 -8.85
C GLU A 465 -15.71 -17.50 -9.23
N ASP A 466 -16.90 -17.14 -8.75
CA ASP A 466 -17.52 -15.86 -9.13
C ASP A 466 -16.64 -14.69 -8.69
N GLY A 467 -16.49 -13.71 -9.58
CA GLY A 467 -15.62 -12.56 -9.35
C GLY A 467 -14.14 -12.92 -9.30
N HIS A 468 -13.69 -14.03 -9.91
CA HIS A 468 -12.28 -14.40 -10.05
C HIS A 468 -11.89 -14.66 -11.51
N LYS A 469 -10.61 -14.45 -11.83
CA LYS A 469 -9.95 -14.78 -13.09
C LYS A 469 -8.88 -15.85 -12.87
N ILE A 470 -8.59 -16.62 -13.90
CA ILE A 470 -7.52 -17.62 -13.91
C ILE A 470 -6.20 -16.93 -14.28
N THR A 471 -5.19 -17.12 -13.44
CA THR A 471 -3.91 -16.41 -13.51
C THR A 471 -2.71 -17.31 -13.74
N GLY A 472 -2.88 -18.63 -13.69
CA GLY A 472 -1.77 -19.56 -13.77
C GLY A 472 -2.25 -21.00 -13.83
N PHE A 473 -1.36 -21.90 -14.25
CA PHE A 473 -1.66 -23.32 -14.42
C PHE A 473 -0.62 -24.19 -13.71
N HIS A 474 -1.06 -25.34 -13.23
CA HIS A 474 -0.22 -26.41 -12.70
C HIS A 474 -0.81 -27.75 -13.08
N GLY A 475 -0.09 -28.85 -12.88
CA GLY A 475 -0.63 -30.16 -13.23
C GLY A 475 0.40 -31.27 -13.26
N ARG A 476 0.11 -32.29 -14.09
CA ARG A 476 0.98 -33.43 -14.33
C ARG A 476 1.08 -33.71 -15.82
N ALA A 477 2.28 -34.02 -16.29
CA ALA A 477 2.54 -34.35 -17.68
C ALA A 477 3.66 -35.39 -17.82
N GLY A 478 3.51 -36.29 -18.78
CA GLY A 478 4.55 -37.20 -19.26
C GLY A 478 4.67 -37.05 -20.77
N ASP A 479 4.49 -38.14 -21.51
CA ASP A 479 4.33 -38.07 -22.98
C ASP A 479 3.04 -37.34 -23.38
N THR A 480 2.01 -37.41 -22.52
CA THR A 480 0.74 -36.69 -22.65
C THR A 480 0.42 -35.87 -21.41
N LEU A 481 -0.55 -34.95 -21.52
CA LEU A 481 -1.05 -34.19 -20.38
C LEU A 481 -2.04 -35.05 -19.58
N THR A 482 -1.72 -35.30 -18.31
CA THR A 482 -2.50 -36.24 -17.48
C THR A 482 -3.44 -35.51 -16.52
N ALA A 483 -3.03 -34.36 -15.98
CA ALA A 483 -3.87 -33.54 -15.11
C ALA A 483 -3.56 -32.05 -15.23
N ILE A 484 -4.56 -31.22 -14.93
CA ILE A 484 -4.46 -29.75 -14.96
C ILE A 484 -5.20 -29.13 -13.76
N GLY A 485 -4.60 -28.09 -13.20
CA GLY A 485 -5.14 -27.24 -12.14
C GLY A 485 -4.86 -25.78 -12.43
N VAL A 486 -5.52 -24.89 -11.70
CA VAL A 486 -5.48 -23.44 -11.95
C VAL A 486 -5.21 -22.63 -10.69
N TYR A 487 -4.67 -21.43 -10.89
CA TYR A 487 -4.64 -20.37 -9.89
C TYR A 487 -5.73 -19.34 -10.17
N LEU A 488 -6.42 -18.88 -9.11
CA LEU A 488 -7.50 -17.89 -9.17
C LEU A 488 -7.11 -16.59 -8.44
N ALA A 489 -7.50 -15.46 -9.00
CA ALA A 489 -7.38 -14.14 -8.37
C ALA A 489 -8.65 -13.30 -8.58
N PRO A 490 -9.07 -12.43 -7.63
CA PRO A 490 -10.28 -11.64 -7.77
C PRO A 490 -10.30 -10.71 -9.01
N VAL A 491 -11.45 -10.59 -9.67
CA VAL A 491 -11.77 -9.63 -10.75
C VAL A 491 -12.12 -8.30 -10.09
N GLY A 492 -11.25 -7.30 -10.28
CA GLY A 492 -11.22 -6.05 -9.49
C GLY A 492 -9.83 -5.71 -8.98
N THR A 493 -8.88 -6.63 -9.15
CA THR A 493 -7.43 -6.45 -8.97
C THR A 493 -6.78 -5.53 -10.01
N ILE A 494 -7.51 -4.99 -10.99
CA ILE A 494 -7.05 -3.93 -11.90
C ILE A 494 -8.29 -3.13 -12.31
N PRO A 495 -8.34 -1.79 -12.20
CA PRO A 495 -9.17 -1.05 -13.14
C PRO A 495 -8.63 -1.37 -14.53
N LEU A 496 -9.46 -1.94 -15.41
CA LEU A 496 -9.25 -1.89 -16.86
C LEU A 496 -9.32 -0.43 -17.33
N THR A 497 -8.46 0.43 -16.79
CA THR A 497 -7.84 1.50 -17.56
C THR A 497 -7.03 0.81 -18.65
N PRO A 498 -7.07 1.29 -19.90
CA PRO A 498 -6.26 0.75 -20.98
C PRO A 498 -4.83 0.58 -20.47
N ALA A 499 -4.17 -0.53 -20.79
CA ALA A 499 -2.74 -0.66 -20.53
C ALA A 499 -2.07 0.60 -21.05
N THR A 500 -1.56 1.44 -20.14
CA THR A 500 -0.87 2.64 -20.55
C THR A 500 0.43 2.18 -21.17
N GLN A 501 0.42 2.01 -22.49
CA GLN A 501 1.53 1.43 -23.24
C GLN A 501 2.77 2.27 -22.99
N THR A 502 3.81 1.66 -22.44
CA THR A 502 5.12 2.31 -22.32
C THR A 502 5.59 2.64 -23.72
N LYS A 503 5.93 3.91 -23.95
CA LYS A 503 6.38 4.38 -25.26
C LYS A 503 7.90 4.46 -25.27
N LYS A 504 8.53 3.75 -26.20
CA LYS A 504 9.96 3.83 -26.44
C LYS A 504 10.24 5.07 -27.31
N LEU A 505 10.96 6.06 -26.78
CA LEU A 505 11.40 7.22 -27.54
C LEU A 505 12.68 6.90 -28.33
N GLU A 506 12.81 7.48 -29.52
CA GLU A 506 13.97 7.30 -30.39
C GLU A 506 15.27 7.77 -29.70
N ALA A 507 16.28 6.89 -29.69
CA ALA A 507 17.58 7.20 -29.11
C ALA A 507 18.32 8.26 -29.94
N LYS A 508 19.09 9.12 -29.27
CA LYS A 508 19.87 10.21 -29.86
C LYS A 508 21.36 9.94 -29.67
N GLY A 509 22.16 10.28 -30.67
CA GLY A 509 23.61 10.03 -30.70
C GLY A 509 24.10 9.46 -32.03
N GLY A 510 25.29 8.85 -32.03
CA GLY A 510 25.92 8.27 -33.23
C GLY A 510 25.62 6.79 -33.45
N ASP A 511 25.74 6.29 -34.67
CA ASP A 511 25.43 4.89 -35.04
C ASP A 511 26.49 3.85 -34.63
N GLY A 512 27.34 4.18 -33.64
CA GLY A 512 28.40 3.30 -33.15
C GLY A 512 27.95 2.39 -32.00
N GLY A 513 28.81 1.43 -31.66
CA GLY A 513 28.64 0.56 -30.48
C GLY A 513 27.63 -0.58 -30.66
N THR A 514 27.54 -1.42 -29.64
CA THR A 514 26.55 -2.49 -29.53
C THR A 514 25.30 -1.95 -28.86
N THR A 515 24.13 -2.27 -29.40
CA THR A 515 22.84 -1.84 -28.87
C THR A 515 22.50 -2.55 -27.56
N TRP A 516 21.87 -1.83 -26.64
CA TRP A 516 21.35 -2.35 -25.38
C TRP A 516 19.98 -1.72 -25.08
N ASP A 517 19.16 -2.45 -24.32
CA ASP A 517 17.83 -2.01 -23.90
C ASP A 517 17.49 -2.70 -22.58
N ASP A 518 17.40 -1.92 -21.50
CA ASP A 518 17.03 -2.46 -20.19
C ASP A 518 15.53 -2.77 -20.09
N GLY A 519 14.74 -2.28 -21.05
CA GLY A 519 13.28 -2.33 -21.00
C GLY A 519 12.68 -1.22 -20.15
N ALA A 520 11.38 -1.36 -19.86
CA ALA A 520 10.61 -0.40 -19.07
C ALA A 520 10.24 -0.98 -17.69
N PHE A 521 10.35 -0.15 -16.66
CA PHE A 521 10.12 -0.50 -15.26
C PHE A 521 9.04 0.39 -14.64
N ASP A 522 8.81 0.33 -13.33
CA ASP A 522 7.83 1.20 -12.66
C ASP A 522 8.40 2.59 -12.38
N GLY A 523 9.72 2.67 -12.22
CA GLY A 523 10.48 3.89 -12.11
C GLY A 523 11.97 3.65 -11.87
N ILE A 524 12.71 4.74 -11.73
CA ILE A 524 14.17 4.75 -11.58
C ILE A 524 14.49 5.17 -10.15
N ARG A 525 15.42 4.45 -9.52
CA ARG A 525 15.88 4.69 -8.13
C ARG A 525 17.26 5.33 -8.10
N LYS A 526 18.19 4.84 -8.91
CA LYS A 526 19.56 5.37 -8.99
C LYS A 526 20.04 5.46 -10.43
N VAL A 527 20.78 6.50 -10.73
CA VAL A 527 21.50 6.68 -11.99
C VAL A 527 22.97 6.86 -11.67
N SER A 528 23.82 6.10 -12.36
CA SER A 528 25.27 6.15 -12.26
C SER A 528 25.83 6.49 -13.64
N VAL A 529 26.62 7.57 -13.74
CA VAL A 529 27.22 8.03 -15.00
C VAL A 529 28.75 8.05 -14.86
N GLY A 530 29.42 7.22 -15.66
CA GLY A 530 30.87 7.11 -15.73
C GLY A 530 31.41 8.01 -16.82
N GLN A 531 32.17 9.04 -16.43
CA GLN A 531 32.72 10.04 -17.36
C GLN A 531 34.15 9.69 -17.76
N THR A 532 34.52 10.01 -19.01
CA THR A 532 35.87 9.92 -19.56
C THR A 532 36.34 11.30 -20.01
N TYR A 533 37.61 11.39 -20.44
CA TYR A 533 38.17 12.62 -21.00
C TYR A 533 37.45 13.09 -22.28
N ASP A 534 36.87 12.12 -23.00
CA ASP A 534 36.33 12.31 -24.35
C ASP A 534 34.79 12.36 -24.37
N GLY A 535 34.10 12.00 -23.28
CA GLY A 535 32.63 11.96 -23.19
C GLY A 535 32.12 11.00 -22.11
N ILE A 536 30.87 10.53 -22.25
CA ILE A 536 30.30 9.52 -21.35
C ILE A 536 30.83 8.13 -21.72
N GLY A 537 31.51 7.47 -20.78
CA GLY A 537 32.11 6.14 -20.98
C GLY A 537 31.18 4.99 -20.60
N ALA A 538 30.42 5.16 -19.53
CA ALA A 538 29.48 4.14 -19.06
C ALA A 538 28.25 4.75 -18.38
N VAL A 539 27.15 4.02 -18.40
CA VAL A 539 25.96 4.32 -17.60
C VAL A 539 25.46 3.05 -16.93
N LYS A 540 24.90 3.19 -15.73
CA LYS A 540 24.28 2.09 -14.99
C LYS A 540 23.09 2.62 -14.22
N PHE A 541 22.07 1.80 -14.10
CA PHE A 541 20.79 2.21 -13.52
C PHE A 541 20.32 1.21 -12.47
N VAL A 542 19.58 1.71 -11.50
CA VAL A 542 18.84 0.90 -10.54
C VAL A 542 17.38 1.26 -10.67
N TYR A 543 16.55 0.27 -10.96
CA TYR A 543 15.13 0.43 -11.25
C TYR A 543 14.25 -0.12 -10.14
N ASN A 544 12.99 0.32 -10.10
CA ASN A 544 11.95 -0.28 -9.30
C ASN A 544 11.05 -1.17 -10.15
N LYS A 545 10.78 -2.40 -9.67
CA LYS A 545 9.77 -3.31 -10.25
C LYS A 545 8.97 -3.96 -9.13
N GLY A 546 7.72 -3.55 -8.95
CA GLY A 546 6.89 -3.86 -7.80
C GLY A 546 7.57 -3.42 -6.50
N SER A 547 7.74 -4.36 -5.58
CA SER A 547 8.46 -4.20 -4.32
C SER A 547 9.98 -4.41 -4.42
N SER A 548 10.51 -4.76 -5.59
CA SER A 548 11.90 -5.15 -5.79
C SER A 548 12.73 -4.06 -6.47
N GLU A 549 14.00 -4.01 -6.07
CA GLU A 549 15.02 -3.21 -6.74
C GLU A 549 15.73 -4.07 -7.79
N ILE A 550 15.81 -3.57 -9.03
CA ILE A 550 16.48 -4.23 -10.13
C ILE A 550 17.75 -3.45 -10.46
N ILE A 551 18.90 -4.05 -10.22
CA ILE A 551 20.19 -3.48 -10.60
C ILE A 551 20.41 -3.80 -12.09
N GLY A 552 20.38 -2.79 -12.94
CA GLY A 552 20.65 -2.92 -14.36
C GLY A 552 22.14 -3.21 -14.63
N ASP A 553 22.39 -3.76 -15.82
CA ASP A 553 23.75 -3.97 -16.31
C ASP A 553 24.45 -2.63 -16.53
N GLU A 554 25.79 -2.66 -16.50
CA GLU A 554 26.59 -1.51 -16.88
C GLU A 554 26.71 -1.46 -18.41
N HIS A 555 26.40 -0.31 -18.99
CA HIS A 555 26.45 -0.10 -20.43
C HIS A 555 27.60 0.83 -20.79
N GLY A 556 28.61 0.26 -21.44
CA GLY A 556 29.86 0.95 -21.79
C GLY A 556 31.04 0.36 -21.02
N LYS A 557 32.07 1.18 -20.80
CA LYS A 557 33.28 0.74 -20.10
C LYS A 557 33.54 1.60 -18.89
N SER A 558 33.57 0.97 -17.72
CA SER A 558 34.02 1.55 -16.46
C SER A 558 35.26 2.43 -16.64
N THR A 559 35.16 3.65 -16.14
CA THR A 559 36.20 4.67 -16.29
C THR A 559 37.09 4.68 -15.05
N LEU A 560 38.35 5.10 -15.20
CA LEU A 560 39.27 5.24 -14.07
C LEU A 560 38.82 6.30 -13.04
N LEU A 561 37.90 7.19 -13.44
CA LEU A 561 37.34 8.24 -12.59
C LEU A 561 36.17 7.74 -11.73
N GLY A 562 35.65 6.55 -11.99
CA GLY A 562 34.48 6.00 -11.30
C GLY A 562 33.16 6.58 -11.81
N PHE A 563 32.07 6.26 -11.09
CA PHE A 563 30.73 6.74 -11.39
C PHE A 563 30.40 7.97 -10.54
N GLU A 564 29.84 9.00 -11.15
CA GLU A 564 29.03 9.98 -10.44
C GLU A 564 27.58 9.47 -10.38
N GLU A 565 27.00 9.47 -9.19
CA GLU A 565 25.72 8.83 -8.93
C GLU A 565 24.74 9.79 -8.26
N PHE A 566 23.46 9.64 -8.57
CA PHE A 566 22.39 10.27 -7.81
C PHE A 566 21.23 9.30 -7.60
N GLU A 567 20.61 9.40 -6.43
CA GLU A 567 19.45 8.63 -6.03
C GLU A 567 18.20 9.51 -6.08
N LEU A 568 17.14 8.96 -6.64
CA LEU A 568 15.82 9.57 -6.68
C LEU A 568 15.04 9.09 -5.45
N ASN A 569 14.32 10.02 -4.83
CA ASN A 569 13.38 9.69 -3.75
C ASN A 569 12.11 9.00 -4.31
N TYR A 570 12.27 7.85 -4.96
CA TYR A 570 11.18 7.06 -5.54
C TYR A 570 10.18 6.62 -4.45
N PRO A 571 8.85 6.68 -4.69
CA PRO A 571 8.19 7.09 -5.93
C PRO A 571 7.90 8.60 -6.03
N SER A 572 8.23 9.39 -4.99
CA SER A 572 7.90 10.83 -4.92
C SER A 572 8.69 11.69 -5.91
N GLU A 573 9.84 11.19 -6.37
CA GLU A 573 10.73 11.83 -7.33
C GLU A 573 10.96 10.89 -8.52
N TYR A 574 10.77 11.41 -9.71
CA TYR A 574 10.92 10.67 -10.96
C TYR A 574 11.42 11.60 -12.07
N ILE A 575 12.16 11.02 -13.02
CA ILE A 575 12.76 11.76 -14.14
C ILE A 575 11.65 12.07 -15.15
N THR A 576 11.61 13.32 -15.61
CA THR A 576 10.64 13.82 -16.60
C THR A 576 11.30 14.17 -17.94
N GLU A 577 12.60 14.49 -17.91
CA GLU A 577 13.36 14.87 -19.11
C GLU A 577 14.83 14.49 -18.94
N VAL A 578 15.42 13.96 -20.01
CA VAL A 578 16.89 13.87 -20.15
C VAL A 578 17.32 14.82 -21.25
N HIS A 579 18.18 15.77 -20.90
CA HIS A 579 18.86 16.64 -21.84
C HIS A 579 20.28 16.09 -22.05
N GLY A 580 20.80 16.16 -23.27
CA GLY A 580 22.18 15.78 -23.54
C GLY A 580 22.76 16.44 -24.77
N THR A 581 24.06 16.22 -24.98
CA THR A 581 24.74 16.59 -26.23
C THR A 581 25.52 15.41 -26.78
N TYR A 582 25.65 15.33 -28.10
CA TYR A 582 26.54 14.37 -28.76
C TYR A 582 27.38 15.05 -29.84
N ASP A 583 28.60 14.56 -30.05
CA ASP A 583 29.48 15.07 -31.11
C ASP A 583 30.37 13.97 -31.68
N LYS A 584 30.90 14.22 -32.88
CA LYS A 584 31.91 13.39 -33.51
C LYS A 584 33.30 13.89 -33.13
N ILE A 585 33.89 13.27 -32.11
CA ILE A 585 35.29 13.54 -31.74
C ILE A 585 36.26 12.87 -32.72
N SER A 586 37.44 13.48 -32.92
CA SER A 586 38.45 13.01 -33.89
C SER A 586 38.99 11.60 -33.60
N ALA A 587 38.87 11.14 -32.36
CA ALA A 587 39.33 9.82 -31.91
C ALA A 587 38.30 8.69 -32.11
N SER A 588 37.05 9.01 -32.49
CA SER A 588 35.97 8.04 -32.68
C SER A 588 35.45 8.05 -34.13
N ASN A 589 35.22 6.86 -34.68
CA ASN A 589 34.63 6.73 -36.02
C ASN A 589 33.14 7.15 -36.07
N SER A 590 32.48 7.24 -34.91
CA SER A 590 31.07 7.61 -34.75
C SER A 590 30.87 8.66 -33.68
N ALA A 591 29.77 9.42 -33.74
CA ALA A 591 29.44 10.37 -32.68
C ALA A 591 29.20 9.65 -31.34
N ILE A 592 29.51 10.34 -30.26
CA ILE A 592 29.39 9.86 -28.88
C ILE A 592 28.58 10.86 -28.07
N VAL A 593 27.92 10.39 -27.02
CA VAL A 593 27.21 11.23 -26.07
C VAL A 593 28.23 11.87 -25.13
N ASN A 594 28.29 13.20 -25.15
CA ASN A 594 29.27 13.99 -24.41
C ASN A 594 28.75 14.43 -23.06
N MET A 595 27.44 14.70 -22.97
CA MET A 595 26.81 15.22 -21.77
C MET A 595 25.41 14.67 -21.57
N LEU A 596 25.05 14.42 -20.31
CA LEU A 596 23.70 14.09 -19.87
C LEU A 596 23.31 14.93 -18.65
N THR A 597 22.08 15.42 -18.64
CA THR A 597 21.44 16.12 -17.54
C THR A 597 20.04 15.55 -17.34
N PHE A 598 19.68 15.23 -16.10
CA PHE A 598 18.41 14.60 -15.76
C PHE A 598 17.56 15.59 -14.96
N LYS A 599 16.37 15.92 -15.47
CA LYS A 599 15.39 16.74 -14.75
C LYS A 599 14.30 15.86 -14.17
N THR A 600 13.83 16.23 -12.98
CA THR A 600 12.77 15.49 -12.28
C THR A 600 11.49 16.31 -12.17
N ASN A 601 10.45 15.71 -11.60
CA ASN A 601 9.23 16.42 -11.20
C ASN A 601 9.42 17.39 -10.03
N LYS A 602 10.58 17.34 -9.35
CA LYS A 602 10.98 18.29 -8.32
C LYS A 602 11.85 19.41 -8.94
N PRO A 603 12.09 20.53 -8.25
CA PRO A 603 12.98 21.58 -8.75
C PRO A 603 14.45 21.13 -8.96
N ALA A 604 14.79 19.90 -8.56
CA ALA A 604 16.12 19.33 -8.69
C ALA A 604 16.46 19.00 -10.15
N THR A 605 17.71 19.25 -10.52
CA THR A 605 18.31 18.83 -11.79
C THR A 605 19.65 18.19 -11.45
N TYR A 606 19.89 16.99 -12.00
CA TYR A 606 21.09 16.21 -11.76
C TYR A 606 22.00 16.26 -12.99
N GLY A 607 23.28 16.54 -12.76
CA GLY A 607 24.25 16.87 -13.81
C GLY A 607 24.46 18.38 -13.97
N PRO A 608 25.08 18.83 -15.07
CA PRO A 608 25.48 18.04 -16.23
C PRO A 608 26.62 17.07 -15.90
N PHE A 609 26.48 15.82 -16.35
CA PHE A 609 27.56 14.84 -16.37
C PHE A 609 28.23 14.92 -17.74
N GLY A 610 29.54 15.13 -17.79
CA GLY A 610 30.32 15.25 -19.01
C GLY A 610 30.47 16.70 -19.50
N LEU A 611 30.81 16.86 -20.79
CA LEU A 611 31.15 18.16 -21.38
C LEU A 611 30.05 18.65 -22.30
N ASN A 612 29.50 19.83 -22.01
CA ASN A 612 28.47 20.48 -22.82
C ASN A 612 29.05 21.00 -24.15
N ALA A 613 29.24 20.09 -25.09
CA ALA A 613 29.76 20.34 -26.43
C ALA A 613 29.04 19.44 -27.45
N GLY A 614 28.86 19.96 -28.67
CA GLY A 614 28.22 19.23 -29.76
C GLY A 614 26.75 19.61 -30.00
N THR A 615 26.01 18.67 -30.59
CA THR A 615 24.59 18.84 -30.94
C THR A 615 23.71 18.48 -29.74
N PRO A 616 22.85 19.39 -29.26
CA PRO A 616 21.96 19.12 -28.14
C PRO A 616 20.75 18.27 -28.55
N PHE A 617 20.23 17.50 -27.60
CA PHE A 617 18.98 16.76 -27.73
C PHE A 617 18.22 16.70 -26.41
N ASP A 618 16.90 16.56 -26.51
CA ASP A 618 16.00 16.35 -25.39
C ASP A 618 15.22 15.05 -25.59
N LEU A 619 15.11 14.28 -24.52
CA LEU A 619 14.27 13.09 -24.41
C LEU A 619 13.21 13.38 -23.35
N LYS A 620 12.02 13.78 -23.82
CA LYS A 620 10.84 14.04 -22.99
C LYS A 620 9.57 13.75 -23.75
N GLU A 621 8.51 13.50 -23.00
CA GLU A 621 7.15 13.52 -23.49
C GLU A 621 6.25 14.20 -22.45
N GLU A 622 5.43 15.14 -22.90
CA GLU A 622 4.60 15.94 -21.99
C GLU A 622 3.60 15.04 -21.25
N GLY A 623 3.48 15.25 -19.94
CA GLY A 623 2.64 14.40 -19.08
C GLY A 623 3.17 12.98 -18.87
N HIS A 624 4.44 12.69 -19.17
CA HIS A 624 5.04 11.37 -18.95
C HIS A 624 6.27 11.43 -18.02
N LYS A 625 6.53 10.33 -17.32
CA LYS A 625 7.76 10.05 -16.58
C LYS A 625 8.62 9.06 -17.35
N ILE A 626 9.93 9.13 -17.16
CA ILE A 626 10.90 8.20 -17.73
C ILE A 626 11.02 6.99 -16.79
N VAL A 627 10.97 5.79 -17.37
CA VAL A 627 10.87 4.52 -16.63
C VAL A 627 11.86 3.45 -17.08
N GLY A 628 12.76 3.78 -18.00
CA GLY A 628 13.73 2.84 -18.54
C GLY A 628 14.65 3.50 -19.56
N PHE A 629 15.78 2.86 -19.84
CA PHE A 629 16.79 3.38 -20.75
C PHE A 629 17.18 2.35 -21.80
N HIS A 630 17.56 2.83 -22.97
CA HIS A 630 18.12 2.03 -24.06
C HIS A 630 19.15 2.86 -24.83
N GLY A 631 19.96 2.23 -25.65
CA GLY A 631 21.00 2.94 -26.39
C GLY A 631 21.97 2.04 -27.13
N SER A 632 23.17 2.56 -27.35
CA SER A 632 24.30 1.78 -27.85
C SER A 632 25.61 2.25 -27.23
N SER A 633 26.52 1.32 -26.96
CA SER A 633 27.80 1.59 -26.32
C SER A 633 28.91 0.66 -26.80
N GLY A 634 30.15 1.17 -26.77
CA GLY A 634 31.38 0.39 -26.92
C GLY A 634 32.31 0.72 -25.74
N ASP A 635 33.52 1.22 -26.02
CA ASP A 635 34.33 1.87 -24.98
C ASP A 635 33.72 3.20 -24.50
N LEU A 636 32.80 3.79 -25.29
CA LEU A 636 32.07 5.03 -24.99
C LEU A 636 30.57 4.85 -25.30
N LEU A 637 29.73 5.72 -24.73
CA LEU A 637 28.30 5.77 -24.99
C LEU A 637 28.03 6.46 -26.34
N HIS A 638 27.43 5.74 -27.29
CA HIS A 638 27.16 6.24 -28.64
C HIS A 638 25.76 6.78 -28.82
N LYS A 639 24.74 6.07 -28.33
CA LYS A 639 23.34 6.53 -28.31
C LYS A 639 22.73 6.41 -26.93
N PHE A 640 21.79 7.31 -26.66
CA PHE A 640 20.99 7.29 -25.44
C PHE A 640 19.51 7.53 -25.76
N GLY A 641 18.64 6.71 -25.19
CA GLY A 641 17.21 6.68 -25.41
C GLY A 641 16.46 6.31 -24.13
N VAL A 642 15.16 6.55 -24.11
CA VAL A 642 14.32 6.38 -22.91
C VAL A 642 13.01 5.68 -23.22
N HIS A 643 12.47 4.99 -22.23
CA HIS A 643 11.09 4.52 -22.17
C HIS A 643 10.28 5.47 -21.30
N VAL A 644 9.10 5.89 -21.77
CA VAL A 644 8.22 6.81 -21.04
C VAL A 644 6.86 6.19 -20.72
N LEU A 645 6.29 6.62 -19.60
CA LEU A 645 4.98 6.21 -19.11
C LEU A 645 4.19 7.46 -18.65
N PRO A 646 2.90 7.61 -19.03
CA PRO A 646 2.07 8.71 -18.54
C PRO A 646 2.06 8.85 -17.01
N ILE A 647 2.04 10.09 -16.56
CA ILE A 647 1.88 10.50 -15.17
C ILE A 647 0.37 10.57 -14.91
N ASN A 648 -0.14 9.69 -14.04
CA ASN A 648 -1.54 9.68 -13.62
C ASN A 648 -1.83 10.71 -12.54
#